data_AF-A0A8J0VEZ8-F1
#
_entry.id   AF-A0A8J0VEZ8-F1
#
_cell.length_a   1.000
_cell.length_b   1.000
_cell.length_c   1.000
_cell.angle_alpha   90.00
_cell.angle_beta   90.00
_cell.angle_gamma   90.00
#
_symmetry.space_group_name_H-M   'P 1'
#
loop_
_entity.id
_entity.type
_entity.pdbx_description
1 polymer ?
#
loop_
_entity_poly.entity_id
_entity_poly.type
_entity_poly.pdbx_seq_one_letter_code
_entity_poly.pdbx_strand_id
1 'polypeptide(L)'
;MSLFKARDWWSASLGEKEEFDQGCLCVADVDNSGTAHDKIIVGSFSGYLRIFSPHPLKPGDGMQAEDLLLEVQLRDPVLQVEVGKFVSGTEILHLAVLHPRKLCVYSVSGTLGNVEHGNQYQMKLMYEHNLQRTACSMTHGPFGGVKGRDLICIQSMDGMLMFFEQESYAFGRYLPGFLLPGPLSYSPKTDSFVTVSSSRQVESYKYQVLAVATDADSRKENEQQKMGAGKKVVADWILNIGEQALDISIVSFNQTSFSIFVLGERNFFCLKESGQIRFMKKLDYSPSCFHPYSSVNDGTINTLVGNHNNMLLVYQDVTLKWAAQLSQTPVAVKVANFQDLKGVIVTLSESGQLQCSYLGTDPSLFQVPKVESRDINYEDLDVEMKELQRIIKEATKTQDILPKMEKDDDLTLVATVLPDLDSVSQAVDGEVESEVIPSVSVKLCVRSRLTLQKAVLLISTPPPLALTQDQFIFDSLEPGVSKTASASVFLKGNYPPADLEGSAVVSYSKPTELNPEGVPRIVQCKFRLPLKLVCFPVQPSKVANHKLTIDTNKPPVNLINLFPEFIDQVEEDQVSVVGFQLLAGQKVTLLASKTSQRYRIQSEQFEDLWLITREFILRFQDYFLKQGIKDFTCSFSGPVPLQEYFELIDQHFELRLNGEKYEALLSERAVQFRAIQRLLLTRFKDKTPTPLQNLDTLLDGTYRQVFAQGEHWNIT
;
A
#
# COMPACT_ATOMS: atom_id res chain seq x y z
N MET A 1 10.67 25.33 10.74
CA MET A 1 11.45 24.36 11.54
C MET A 1 12.85 24.21 10.94
N SER A 2 13.77 25.14 11.22
CA SER A 2 15.13 25.15 10.65
C SER A 2 16.25 24.98 11.70
N LEU A 3 15.89 24.62 12.95
CA LEU A 3 16.86 24.46 14.05
C LEU A 3 17.73 23.21 13.85
N PHE A 4 17.12 22.09 13.47
CA PHE A 4 17.80 20.79 13.34
C PHE A 4 18.21 20.49 11.89
N LYS A 5 18.94 21.41 11.25
CA LYS A 5 19.50 21.21 9.90
C LYS A 5 21.02 21.30 9.93
N ALA A 6 21.69 20.42 9.18
CA ALA A 6 23.10 20.61 8.86
C ALA A 6 23.19 21.82 7.92
N ARG A 7 23.90 22.87 8.36
CA ARG A 7 24.06 24.10 7.59
C ARG A 7 25.24 23.94 6.66
N ASP A 8 25.02 24.35 5.42
CA ASP A 8 26.04 24.25 4.40
C ASP A 8 27.15 25.27 4.65
N TRP A 9 28.40 24.80 4.66
CA TRP A 9 29.58 25.65 4.70
C TRP A 9 30.21 25.77 3.31
N TRP A 10 30.34 24.63 2.63
CA TRP A 10 30.84 24.51 1.27
C TRP A 10 30.23 23.27 0.62
N SER A 11 29.82 23.36 -0.64
CA SER A 11 29.28 22.21 -1.37
C SER A 11 29.74 22.18 -2.83
N ALA A 12 29.89 20.96 -3.34
CA ALA A 12 30.27 20.67 -4.72
C ALA A 12 29.45 19.48 -5.24
N SER A 13 29.04 19.56 -6.51
CA SER A 13 28.46 18.41 -7.22
C SER A 13 29.53 17.83 -8.14
N LEU A 14 29.89 16.57 -7.91
CA LEU A 14 31.00 15.89 -8.57
C LEU A 14 30.51 15.11 -9.79
N GLY A 15 30.89 15.58 -10.98
CA GLY A 15 30.64 14.89 -12.25
C GLY A 15 29.17 14.76 -12.64
N GLU A 16 28.92 14.08 -13.77
CA GLU A 16 27.58 13.73 -14.24
C GLU A 16 27.44 12.20 -14.24
N LYS A 17 26.48 11.67 -13.45
CA LYS A 17 26.21 10.23 -13.32
C LYS A 17 27.42 9.40 -12.88
N GLU A 18 28.24 9.96 -12.00
CA GLU A 18 29.26 9.20 -11.27
C GLU A 18 28.64 8.50 -10.05
N GLU A 19 29.25 7.40 -9.63
CA GLU A 19 28.84 6.61 -8.47
C GLU A 19 29.98 6.53 -7.44
N PHE A 20 29.62 6.59 -6.17
CA PHE A 20 30.55 6.62 -5.03
C PHE A 20 30.07 5.71 -3.90
N ASP A 21 31.02 5.18 -3.12
CA ASP A 21 30.78 4.32 -1.96
C ASP A 21 31.57 4.79 -0.72
N GLN A 22 31.44 4.10 0.42
CA GLN A 22 32.04 4.48 1.70
C GLN A 22 33.58 4.66 1.65
N GLY A 23 34.27 3.85 0.83
CA GLY A 23 35.73 3.89 0.67
C GLY A 23 36.24 5.04 -0.20
N CYS A 24 35.35 5.75 -0.88
CA CYS A 24 35.68 6.80 -1.84
C CYS A 24 36.09 8.14 -1.21
N LEU A 25 35.77 8.36 0.08
CA LEU A 25 36.03 9.61 0.79
C LEU A 25 37.14 9.46 1.84
N CYS A 26 38.22 10.22 1.66
CA CYS A 26 39.31 10.32 2.63
C CYS A 26 39.60 11.80 2.96
N VAL A 27 40.08 12.06 4.18
CA VAL A 27 40.37 13.40 4.67
C VAL A 27 41.72 13.33 5.41
N ALA A 28 42.73 14.04 4.91
CA ALA A 28 44.07 14.13 5.49
C ALA A 28 44.93 15.24 4.83
N ASP A 29 46.03 15.64 5.47
CA ASP A 29 47.07 16.55 4.93
C ASP A 29 47.98 15.82 3.92
N VAL A 30 47.42 15.45 2.76
CA VAL A 30 48.10 14.63 1.73
C VAL A 30 49.23 15.37 1.02
N ASP A 31 49.20 16.70 0.98
CA ASP A 31 50.25 17.56 0.43
C ASP A 31 51.38 17.82 1.43
N ASN A 32 51.26 17.32 2.67
CA ASN A 32 52.26 17.41 3.74
C ASN A 32 52.71 18.86 3.97
N SER A 33 51.75 19.78 3.94
CA SER A 33 51.98 21.22 4.00
C SER A 33 52.58 21.70 5.32
N GLY A 34 52.51 20.87 6.37
CA GLY A 34 52.99 21.19 7.72
C GLY A 34 52.07 22.16 8.48
N THR A 35 50.95 22.56 7.85
CA THR A 35 49.94 23.46 8.41
C THR A 35 48.85 22.73 9.19
N ALA A 36 48.83 21.38 9.12
CA ALA A 36 47.84 20.50 9.75
C ALA A 36 46.39 20.77 9.29
N HIS A 37 46.22 21.26 8.06
CA HIS A 37 44.92 21.42 7.42
C HIS A 37 44.61 20.21 6.56
N ASP A 38 43.43 19.64 6.75
CA ASP A 38 43.02 18.48 5.98
C ASP A 38 42.57 18.88 4.57
N LYS A 39 42.86 18.01 3.60
CA LYS A 39 42.31 18.07 2.24
C LYS A 39 41.27 16.99 2.08
N ILE A 40 40.25 17.26 1.25
CA ILE A 40 39.22 16.27 0.93
C ILE A 40 39.65 15.52 -0.31
N ILE A 41 39.69 14.20 -0.24
CA ILE A 41 40.09 13.34 -1.34
C ILE A 41 38.90 12.48 -1.72
N VAL A 42 38.51 12.53 -2.99
CA VAL A 42 37.37 11.76 -3.50
C VAL A 42 37.80 10.94 -4.72
N GLY A 43 37.60 9.63 -4.63
CA GLY A 43 37.74 8.69 -5.75
C GLY A 43 36.40 8.25 -6.29
N SER A 44 36.26 8.15 -7.61
CA SER A 44 35.02 7.75 -8.30
C SER A 44 35.16 6.37 -8.95
N PHE A 45 34.05 5.64 -9.07
CA PHE A 45 34.01 4.41 -9.87
C PHE A 45 34.23 4.66 -11.37
N SER A 46 34.06 5.89 -11.85
CA SER A 46 34.44 6.29 -13.22
C SER A 46 35.95 6.50 -13.41
N GLY A 47 36.74 6.39 -12.35
CA GLY A 47 38.21 6.57 -12.37
C GLY A 47 38.68 8.00 -12.11
N TYR A 48 37.77 8.95 -11.83
CA TYR A 48 38.16 10.29 -11.43
C TYR A 48 38.66 10.33 -9.99
N LEU A 49 39.82 10.97 -9.79
CA LEU A 49 40.39 11.27 -8.48
C LEU A 49 40.50 12.78 -8.33
N ARG A 50 39.86 13.32 -7.30
CA ARG A 50 39.77 14.77 -7.04
C ARG A 50 40.28 15.07 -5.65
N ILE A 51 41.10 16.10 -5.51
CA ILE A 51 41.55 16.62 -4.21
C ILE A 51 41.09 18.06 -4.08
N PHE A 52 40.38 18.34 -3.00
CA PHE A 52 39.84 19.65 -2.69
C PHE A 52 40.49 20.27 -1.46
N SER A 53 40.68 21.58 -1.51
CA SER A 53 40.98 22.43 -0.37
C SER A 53 39.96 23.56 -0.35
N PRO A 54 38.80 23.37 0.31
CA PRO A 54 37.74 24.37 0.31
C PRO A 54 38.16 25.62 1.08
N HIS A 55 38.02 26.79 0.45
CA HIS A 55 38.21 28.10 1.08
C HIS A 55 37.03 29.05 0.77
N PRO A 56 35.81 28.77 1.30
CA PRO A 56 34.65 29.58 0.98
C PRO A 56 34.79 31.01 1.53
N LEU A 57 34.58 32.01 0.66
CA LEU A 57 34.58 33.44 1.03
C LEU A 57 33.36 33.80 1.90
N LYS A 58 32.22 33.12 1.71
CA LYS A 58 31.05 33.16 2.58
C LYS A 58 30.50 31.75 2.83
N PRO A 59 29.95 31.48 4.03
CA PRO A 59 29.36 30.17 4.33
C PRO A 59 28.13 29.91 3.44
N GLY A 60 28.16 28.79 2.72
CA GLY A 60 27.13 28.41 1.75
C GLY A 60 27.43 28.83 0.31
N ASP A 61 28.61 29.38 0.03
CA ASP A 61 29.11 29.53 -1.34
C ASP A 61 29.37 28.14 -1.95
N GLY A 62 29.00 27.98 -3.22
CA GLY A 62 29.32 26.79 -4.00
C GLY A 62 30.80 26.76 -4.41
N MET A 63 31.25 25.59 -4.89
CA MET A 63 32.61 25.36 -5.37
C MET A 63 33.14 26.49 -6.27
N GLN A 64 34.27 27.08 -5.88
CA GLN A 64 35.08 27.96 -6.72
C GLN A 64 36.16 27.14 -7.44
N ALA A 65 36.67 27.65 -8.56
CA ALA A 65 37.70 26.93 -9.33
C ALA A 65 39.00 26.68 -8.54
N GLU A 66 39.27 27.50 -7.53
CA GLU A 66 40.46 27.42 -6.66
C GLU A 66 40.35 26.32 -5.59
N ASP A 67 39.13 25.87 -5.27
CA ASP A 67 38.91 24.83 -4.27
C ASP A 67 39.39 23.46 -4.75
N LEU A 68 39.46 23.24 -6.07
CA LEU A 68 39.95 22.02 -6.69
C LEU A 68 41.47 22.12 -6.89
N LEU A 69 42.23 21.37 -6.09
CA LEU A 69 43.70 21.34 -6.19
C LEU A 69 44.16 20.53 -7.40
N LEU A 70 43.57 19.35 -7.60
CA LEU A 70 43.84 18.50 -8.75
C LEU A 70 42.62 17.64 -9.08
N GLU A 71 42.44 17.41 -10.38
CA GLU A 71 41.55 16.39 -10.93
C GLU A 71 42.35 15.56 -11.93
N VAL A 72 42.39 14.24 -11.70
CA VAL A 72 43.08 13.30 -12.58
C VAL A 72 42.13 12.17 -12.93
N GLN A 73 42.00 11.88 -14.21
CA GLN A 73 41.28 10.72 -14.70
C GLN A 73 42.21 9.51 -14.80
N LEU A 74 42.01 8.56 -13.89
CA LEU A 74 42.62 7.24 -13.94
C LEU A 74 41.81 6.35 -14.89
N ARG A 75 42.46 5.35 -15.50
CA ARG A 75 41.82 4.47 -16.49
C ARG A 75 40.84 3.46 -15.88
N ASP A 76 40.98 3.17 -14.59
CA ASP A 76 40.26 2.11 -13.89
C ASP A 76 39.43 2.68 -12.73
N PRO A 77 38.32 2.03 -12.35
CA PRO A 77 37.49 2.43 -11.20
C PRO A 77 38.28 2.54 -9.90
N VAL A 78 38.00 3.54 -9.07
CA VAL A 78 38.60 3.71 -7.75
C VAL A 78 37.68 3.12 -6.69
N LEU A 79 38.08 2.00 -6.09
CA LEU A 79 37.28 1.31 -5.06
C LEU A 79 37.43 1.96 -3.68
N GLN A 80 38.66 2.30 -3.32
CA GLN A 80 38.96 2.87 -2.01
C GLN A 80 40.20 3.76 -2.08
N VAL A 81 40.20 4.82 -1.29
CA VAL A 81 41.31 5.75 -1.17
C VAL A 81 41.72 5.88 0.29
N GLU A 82 43.02 5.74 0.57
CA GLU A 82 43.58 5.91 1.91
C GLU A 82 44.85 6.74 1.88
N VAL A 83 45.14 7.42 2.99
CA VAL A 83 46.34 8.24 3.17
C VAL A 83 47.13 7.69 4.35
N GLY A 84 48.42 7.45 4.16
CA GLY A 84 49.29 6.85 5.17
C GLY A 84 50.76 6.84 4.76
N LYS A 85 51.63 6.28 5.62
CA LYS A 85 53.08 6.22 5.41
C LYS A 85 53.48 5.00 4.55
N PHE A 86 53.16 5.05 3.27
CA PHE A 86 53.24 3.90 2.36
C PHE A 86 54.58 3.73 1.61
N VAL A 87 55.57 4.60 1.79
CA VAL A 87 56.87 4.52 1.08
C VAL A 87 58.01 4.26 2.07
N SER A 88 58.94 3.39 1.69
CA SER A 88 60.12 3.07 2.50
C SER A 88 61.04 4.28 2.67
N GLY A 89 61.51 4.50 3.89
CA GLY A 89 62.55 5.50 4.18
C GLY A 89 62.07 6.94 4.29
N THR A 90 60.77 7.22 4.17
CA THR A 90 60.17 8.52 4.44
C THR A 90 59.00 8.38 5.42
N GLU A 91 58.76 9.40 6.23
CA GLU A 91 57.59 9.46 7.14
C GLU A 91 56.46 10.34 6.59
N ILE A 92 56.55 10.69 5.31
CA ILE A 92 55.62 11.56 4.60
C ILE A 92 54.34 10.77 4.28
N LEU A 93 53.19 11.45 4.28
CA LEU A 93 51.91 10.87 3.89
C LEU A 93 51.84 10.72 2.37
N HIS A 94 51.43 9.54 1.93
CA HIS A 94 51.22 9.18 0.54
C HIS A 94 49.79 8.73 0.32
N LEU A 95 49.33 8.85 -0.92
CA LEU A 95 47.98 8.48 -1.33
C LEU A 95 47.97 7.07 -1.92
N ALA A 96 47.30 6.14 -1.26
CA ALA A 96 47.03 4.81 -1.81
C ALA A 96 45.66 4.82 -2.51
N VAL A 97 45.64 4.38 -3.76
CA VAL A 97 44.43 4.25 -4.58
C VAL A 97 44.27 2.78 -4.95
N LEU A 98 43.18 2.19 -4.47
CA LEU A 98 42.82 0.81 -4.76
C LEU A 98 41.90 0.76 -5.97
N HIS A 99 42.29 -0.03 -6.96
CA HIS A 99 41.47 -0.39 -8.10
C HIS A 99 41.12 -1.89 -8.04
N PRO A 100 40.20 -2.38 -8.88
CA PRO A 100 39.82 -3.80 -8.87
C PRO A 100 41.00 -4.77 -9.01
N ARG A 101 42.01 -4.45 -9.83
CA ARG A 101 43.15 -5.36 -10.10
C ARG A 101 44.54 -4.73 -9.91
N LYS A 102 44.62 -3.55 -9.31
CA LYS A 102 45.88 -2.87 -9.06
C LYS A 102 45.80 -2.01 -7.81
N LEU A 103 46.92 -1.87 -7.12
CA LEU A 103 47.12 -0.90 -6.05
C LEU A 103 48.18 0.10 -6.53
N CYS A 104 47.83 1.38 -6.54
CA CYS A 104 48.74 2.45 -6.96
C CYS A 104 49.02 3.37 -5.77
N VAL A 105 50.29 3.65 -5.51
CA VAL A 105 50.68 4.61 -4.47
C VAL A 105 51.28 5.85 -5.11
N TYR A 106 50.68 7.00 -4.80
CA TYR A 106 51.03 8.29 -5.36
C TYR A 106 51.60 9.22 -4.28
N SER A 107 52.61 9.99 -4.66
CA SER A 107 53.06 11.16 -3.92
C SER A 107 52.37 12.39 -4.52
N VAL A 108 51.69 13.16 -3.68
CA VAL A 108 51.10 14.44 -4.06
C VAL A 108 52.06 15.55 -3.64
N SER A 109 52.43 16.42 -4.57
CA SER A 109 53.30 17.56 -4.28
C SER A 109 52.75 18.82 -4.94
N GLY A 110 52.58 19.89 -4.17
CA GLY A 110 52.24 21.22 -4.67
C GLY A 110 53.49 22.06 -4.91
N THR A 111 53.59 22.67 -6.09
CA THR A 111 54.59 23.71 -6.39
C THR A 111 53.89 25.06 -6.35
N LEU A 112 54.33 25.94 -5.43
CA LEU A 112 53.74 27.26 -5.26
C LEU A 112 54.11 28.18 -6.43
N GLY A 113 53.12 28.82 -7.02
CA GLY A 113 53.29 29.87 -8.03
C GLY A 113 53.41 31.26 -7.38
N ASN A 114 53.82 32.26 -8.16
CA ASN A 114 53.90 33.66 -7.69
C ASN A 114 52.52 34.32 -7.48
N VAL A 115 51.44 33.70 -7.97
CA VAL A 115 50.04 34.12 -7.83
C VAL A 115 49.24 32.88 -7.43
N GLU A 116 48.13 33.03 -6.71
CA GLU A 116 47.33 31.91 -6.18
C GLU A 116 46.85 30.93 -7.26
N HIS A 117 46.49 31.41 -8.46
CA HIS A 117 46.17 30.58 -9.63
C HIS A 117 47.38 29.90 -10.31
N GLY A 118 48.59 30.18 -9.85
CA GLY A 118 49.83 29.60 -10.35
C GLY A 118 50.30 28.37 -9.58
N ASN A 119 49.57 27.96 -8.53
CA ASN A 119 49.88 26.76 -7.75
C ASN A 119 49.59 25.51 -8.59
N GLN A 120 50.60 24.70 -8.84
CA GLN A 120 50.48 23.47 -9.61
C GLN A 120 50.65 22.26 -8.71
N TYR A 121 49.62 21.44 -8.61
CA TYR A 121 49.69 20.15 -7.94
C TYR A 121 49.97 19.05 -8.96
N GLN A 122 50.98 18.25 -8.68
CA GLN A 122 51.30 17.07 -9.47
C GLN A 122 51.16 15.82 -8.61
N MET A 123 50.65 14.77 -9.24
CA MET A 123 50.52 13.45 -8.65
C MET A 123 51.55 12.53 -9.32
N LYS A 124 52.55 12.08 -8.55
CA LYS A 124 53.62 11.21 -9.05
C LYS A 124 53.41 9.78 -8.56
N LEU A 125 53.34 8.83 -9.48
CA LEU A 125 53.30 7.40 -9.14
C LEU A 125 54.64 6.96 -8.55
N MET A 126 54.60 6.42 -7.33
CA MET A 126 55.79 5.91 -6.63
C MET A 126 56.04 4.45 -6.96
N TYR A 127 55.00 3.63 -6.82
CA TYR A 127 55.00 2.22 -7.22
C TYR A 127 53.58 1.73 -7.50
N GLU A 128 53.49 0.60 -8.19
CA GLU A 128 52.24 -0.06 -8.54
C GLU A 128 52.38 -1.56 -8.27
N HIS A 129 51.36 -2.14 -7.62
CA HIS A 129 51.22 -3.57 -7.42
C HIS A 129 50.09 -4.11 -8.28
N ASN A 130 50.41 -5.09 -9.12
CA ASN A 130 49.40 -5.85 -9.87
C ASN A 130 48.77 -6.91 -8.99
N LEU A 131 47.45 -6.91 -8.88
CA LEU A 131 46.71 -7.86 -8.07
C LEU A 131 46.31 -9.06 -8.93
N GLN A 132 46.63 -10.26 -8.45
CA GLN A 132 46.22 -11.51 -9.10
C GLN A 132 44.72 -11.76 -8.98
N ARG A 133 44.09 -11.15 -7.97
CA ARG A 133 42.67 -11.32 -7.61
C ARG A 133 41.99 -9.96 -7.60
N THR A 134 40.68 -9.96 -7.83
CA THR A 134 39.89 -8.74 -7.73
C THR A 134 39.76 -8.32 -6.27
N ALA A 135 40.14 -7.09 -5.95
CA ALA A 135 40.03 -6.51 -4.61
C ALA A 135 38.59 -6.10 -4.29
N CYS A 136 38.23 -6.15 -3.01
CA CYS A 136 37.00 -5.60 -2.46
C CYS A 136 37.27 -4.32 -1.67
N SER A 137 38.16 -4.40 -0.68
CA SER A 137 38.54 -3.30 0.21
C SER A 137 40.00 -3.43 0.65
N MET A 138 40.55 -2.39 1.26
CA MET A 138 41.84 -2.41 1.93
C MET A 138 41.77 -1.77 3.32
N THR A 139 42.78 -2.05 4.12
CA THR A 139 43.04 -1.37 5.38
C THR A 139 44.56 -1.22 5.54
N HIS A 140 45.00 -0.23 6.30
CA HIS A 140 46.42 -0.01 6.55
C HIS A 140 46.74 0.14 8.03
N GLY A 141 48.02 -0.02 8.34
CA GLY A 141 48.58 0.35 9.62
C GLY A 141 49.94 -0.30 9.89
N PRO A 142 50.50 -0.07 11.09
CA PRO A 142 51.78 -0.62 11.48
C PRO A 142 51.63 -2.11 11.89
N PHE A 143 51.45 -3.01 10.92
CA PHE A 143 51.31 -4.45 11.19
C PHE A 143 52.57 -4.99 11.87
N GLY A 144 52.42 -5.82 12.91
CA GLY A 144 53.54 -6.33 13.68
C GLY A 144 54.23 -5.29 14.59
N GLY A 145 53.64 -4.10 14.75
CA GLY A 145 54.16 -3.05 15.64
C GLY A 145 55.34 -2.25 15.07
N VAL A 146 55.50 -2.22 13.74
CA VAL A 146 56.54 -1.43 13.06
C VAL A 146 56.30 0.07 13.29
N LYS A 147 57.34 0.82 13.66
CA LYS A 147 57.23 2.26 13.88
C LYS A 147 57.54 3.05 12.61
N GLY A 148 56.74 4.09 12.37
CA GLY A 148 56.98 5.06 11.29
C GLY A 148 56.66 4.55 9.88
N ARG A 149 56.00 3.40 9.74
CA ARG A 149 55.61 2.81 8.46
C ARG A 149 54.20 2.24 8.56
N ASP A 150 53.41 2.46 7.50
CA ASP A 150 52.11 1.83 7.35
C ASP A 150 52.19 0.81 6.22
N LEU A 151 51.74 -0.40 6.52
CA LEU A 151 51.66 -1.53 5.60
C LEU A 151 50.20 -1.64 5.16
N ILE A 152 49.96 -2.23 3.99
CA ILE A 152 48.62 -2.31 3.39
C ILE A 152 48.17 -3.77 3.36
N CYS A 153 46.94 -4.03 3.80
CA CYS A 153 46.26 -5.30 3.66
C CYS A 153 45.07 -5.13 2.72
N ILE A 154 45.03 -5.91 1.65
CA ILE A 154 43.92 -5.91 0.68
C ILE A 154 43.09 -7.17 0.89
N GLN A 155 41.78 -7.01 1.01
CA GLN A 155 40.82 -8.10 0.99
C GLN A 155 40.36 -8.34 -0.44
N SER A 156 40.51 -9.57 -0.94
CA SER A 156 39.97 -9.97 -2.24
C SER A 156 38.49 -10.34 -2.15
N MET A 157 37.80 -10.31 -3.30
CA MET A 157 36.40 -10.71 -3.42
C MET A 157 36.12 -12.17 -3.03
N ASP A 158 37.13 -13.04 -3.11
CA ASP A 158 37.09 -14.46 -2.73
C ASP A 158 37.63 -14.74 -1.31
N GLY A 159 37.94 -13.70 -0.53
CA GLY A 159 38.25 -13.83 0.90
C GLY A 159 39.70 -14.10 1.25
N MET A 160 40.62 -13.80 0.34
CA MET A 160 42.06 -13.80 0.60
C MET A 160 42.50 -12.42 1.09
N LEU A 161 43.21 -12.39 2.22
CA LEU A 161 43.92 -11.21 2.69
C LEU A 161 45.33 -11.20 2.09
N MET A 162 45.66 -10.16 1.34
CA MET A 162 46.97 -9.96 0.71
C MET A 162 47.71 -8.83 1.43
N PHE A 163 48.91 -9.11 1.94
CA PHE A 163 49.72 -8.19 2.72
C PHE A 163 50.86 -7.62 1.87
N PHE A 164 50.96 -6.29 1.85
CA PHE A 164 51.98 -5.54 1.12
C PHE A 164 52.83 -4.74 2.11
N GLU A 165 54.12 -5.05 2.12
CA GLU A 165 55.14 -4.27 2.82
C GLU A 165 55.66 -3.19 1.86
N GLN A 166 54.90 -2.08 1.79
CA GLN A 166 55.20 -0.92 0.94
C GLN A 166 55.45 -1.33 -0.51
N GLU A 167 56.69 -1.25 -1.01
CA GLU A 167 57.05 -1.59 -2.39
C GLU A 167 57.05 -3.10 -2.69
N SER A 168 56.87 -3.97 -1.68
CA SER A 168 56.98 -5.42 -1.83
C SER A 168 55.71 -6.16 -1.37
N TYR A 169 55.35 -7.22 -2.09
CA TYR A 169 54.33 -8.16 -1.65
C TYR A 169 54.93 -9.13 -0.63
N ALA A 170 54.31 -9.25 0.55
CA ALA A 170 54.80 -10.09 1.62
C ALA A 170 54.22 -11.52 1.53
N PHE A 171 52.91 -11.66 1.73
CA PHE A 171 52.20 -12.94 1.69
C PHE A 171 50.69 -12.72 1.57
N GLY A 172 49.93 -13.80 1.39
CA GLY A 172 48.47 -13.74 1.50
C GLY A 172 47.87 -15.02 2.08
N ARG A 173 46.69 -14.91 2.68
CA ARG A 173 46.01 -15.98 3.43
C ARG A 173 44.52 -15.98 3.20
N TYR A 174 43.93 -17.17 3.11
CA TYR A 174 42.48 -17.32 3.04
C TYR A 174 41.84 -17.24 4.43
N LEU A 175 40.76 -16.46 4.51
CA LEU A 175 39.88 -16.46 5.68
C LEU A 175 39.04 -17.75 5.71
N PRO A 176 38.92 -18.43 6.86
CA PRO A 176 38.10 -19.62 6.97
C PRO A 176 36.60 -19.26 6.88
N GLY A 177 35.79 -20.14 6.25
CA GLY A 177 34.33 -19.96 6.24
C GLY A 177 33.82 -18.77 5.40
N PHE A 178 34.60 -18.34 4.41
CA PHE A 178 34.27 -17.20 3.56
C PHE A 178 33.17 -17.51 2.53
N LEU A 179 32.26 -16.56 2.31
CA LEU A 179 31.23 -16.59 1.27
C LEU A 179 31.08 -15.23 0.58
N LEU A 180 30.99 -14.16 1.38
CA LEU A 180 30.94 -12.78 0.95
C LEU A 180 31.95 -11.94 1.74
N PRO A 181 32.58 -10.92 1.11
CA PRO A 181 33.43 -9.99 1.82
C PRO A 181 32.60 -9.11 2.75
N GLY A 182 33.07 -8.97 3.98
CA GLY A 182 32.57 -7.99 4.93
C GLY A 182 33.66 -6.97 5.27
N PRO A 183 33.31 -5.89 6.01
CA PRO A 183 34.25 -4.84 6.36
C PRO A 183 35.48 -5.39 7.11
N LEU A 184 36.62 -4.76 6.89
CA LEU A 184 37.92 -5.16 7.44
C LEU A 184 38.63 -3.95 8.04
N SER A 185 39.11 -4.08 9.28
CA SER A 185 39.87 -3.02 9.94
C SER A 185 41.00 -3.61 10.78
N TYR A 186 42.12 -2.89 10.87
CA TYR A 186 43.29 -3.29 11.66
C TYR A 186 43.32 -2.60 13.03
N SER A 187 43.54 -3.39 14.09
CA SER A 187 43.77 -2.90 15.45
C SER A 187 45.27 -2.81 15.74
N PRO A 188 45.86 -1.60 15.87
CA PRO A 188 47.27 -1.45 16.20
C PRO A 188 47.59 -1.85 17.65
N LYS A 189 46.61 -1.77 18.57
CA LYS A 189 46.83 -2.10 19.98
C LYS A 189 46.92 -3.61 20.24
N THR A 190 46.12 -4.39 19.51
CA THR A 190 46.08 -5.86 19.66
C THR A 190 46.81 -6.59 18.52
N ASP A 191 47.39 -5.85 17.58
CA ASP A 191 48.04 -6.37 16.37
C ASP A 191 47.18 -7.44 15.66
N SER A 192 45.91 -7.10 15.44
CA SER A 192 44.87 -8.01 14.96
C SER A 192 43.97 -7.38 13.90
N PHE A 193 43.56 -8.18 12.92
CA PHE A 193 42.60 -7.84 11.88
C PHE A 193 41.20 -8.25 12.32
N VAL A 194 40.29 -7.29 12.34
CA VAL A 194 38.89 -7.52 12.72
C VAL A 194 38.05 -7.44 11.46
N THR A 195 37.24 -8.48 11.24
CA THR A 195 36.30 -8.54 10.11
C THR A 195 34.96 -9.12 10.55
N VAL A 196 33.91 -8.87 9.78
CA VAL A 196 32.60 -9.52 9.99
C VAL A 196 32.36 -10.51 8.85
N SER A 197 32.25 -11.79 9.19
CA SER A 197 31.97 -12.83 8.20
C SER A 197 30.48 -12.89 7.85
N SER A 198 30.19 -13.46 6.68
CA SER A 198 28.81 -13.71 6.21
C SER A 198 27.97 -14.55 7.17
N SER A 199 28.60 -15.27 8.09
CA SER A 199 27.97 -16.03 9.17
C SER A 199 27.45 -15.15 10.33
N ARG A 200 27.56 -13.82 10.21
CA ARG A 200 27.15 -12.79 11.19
C ARG A 200 28.01 -12.79 12.45
N GLN A 201 29.28 -13.12 12.26
CA GLN A 201 30.27 -13.23 13.32
C GLN A 201 31.37 -12.19 13.11
N VAL A 202 31.66 -11.42 14.15
CA VAL A 202 32.84 -10.57 14.24
C VAL A 202 34.01 -11.46 14.65
N GLU A 203 35.03 -11.52 13.82
CA GLU A 203 36.17 -12.39 13.96
C GLU A 203 37.45 -11.54 14.04
N SER A 204 38.32 -11.85 15.00
CA SER A 204 39.62 -11.20 15.14
C SER A 204 40.75 -12.17 14.84
N TYR A 205 41.66 -11.78 13.95
CA TYR A 205 42.80 -12.58 13.52
C TYR A 205 44.11 -11.86 13.82
N LYS A 206 44.93 -12.41 14.71
CA LYS A 206 46.26 -11.86 15.02
C LYS A 206 47.16 -11.90 13.79
N TYR A 207 47.88 -10.80 13.54
CA TYR A 207 48.79 -10.68 12.40
C TYR A 207 49.85 -11.80 12.38
N GLN A 208 50.45 -12.12 13.52
CA GLN A 208 51.43 -13.20 13.66
C GLN A 208 50.88 -14.57 13.26
N VAL A 209 49.60 -14.84 13.55
CA VAL A 209 48.94 -16.11 13.18
C VAL A 209 48.74 -16.18 11.67
N LEU A 210 48.35 -15.07 11.04
CA LEU A 210 48.21 -14.97 9.59
C LEU A 210 49.57 -15.13 8.88
N ALA A 211 50.62 -14.49 9.38
CA ALA A 211 51.96 -14.59 8.82
C ALA A 211 52.52 -16.03 8.83
N VAL A 212 52.36 -16.74 9.96
CA VAL A 212 52.91 -18.09 10.17
C VAL A 212 52.05 -19.20 9.57
N ALA A 213 50.75 -18.98 9.35
CA ALA A 213 49.87 -19.99 8.76
C ALA A 213 50.34 -20.40 7.36
N THR A 214 50.10 -21.65 6.98
CA THR A 214 50.39 -22.16 5.63
C THR A 214 49.09 -22.61 4.98
N ASP A 215 48.84 -22.17 3.74
CA ASP A 215 47.66 -22.59 2.98
C ASP A 215 47.66 -24.10 2.74
N ALA A 216 46.50 -24.75 2.88
CA ALA A 216 46.37 -26.19 2.69
C ALA A 216 46.57 -26.64 1.24
N ASP A 217 46.38 -25.73 0.27
CA ASP A 217 46.40 -26.04 -1.17
C ASP A 217 47.80 -26.04 -1.81
N SER A 218 48.82 -25.48 -1.14
CA SER A 218 50.22 -25.54 -1.62
C SER A 218 50.87 -26.92 -1.47
N ARG A 219 50.15 -27.91 -0.92
CA ARG A 219 50.63 -29.29 -0.71
C ARG A 219 50.69 -30.15 -1.97
N LYS A 220 50.25 -29.67 -3.14
CA LYS A 220 50.20 -30.51 -4.35
C LYS A 220 51.46 -30.51 -5.23
N GLU A 221 52.49 -29.71 -4.95
CA GLU A 221 53.65 -29.62 -5.88
C GLU A 221 55.04 -29.93 -5.33
N ASN A 222 55.27 -30.19 -4.04
CA ASN A 222 56.60 -30.58 -3.56
C ASN A 222 56.57 -31.67 -2.47
N GLU A 223 56.42 -32.92 -2.89
CA GLU A 223 56.81 -34.07 -2.07
C GLU A 223 58.34 -34.21 -2.06
N GLN A 224 59.00 -33.60 -1.07
CA GLN A 224 60.18 -34.12 -0.37
C GLN A 224 60.75 -33.03 0.56
N GLN A 225 60.18 -32.89 1.75
CA GLN A 225 60.93 -32.60 2.99
C GLN A 225 59.98 -32.62 4.20
N LYS A 226 60.25 -33.52 5.14
CA LYS A 226 59.58 -33.59 6.46
C LYS A 226 60.10 -32.44 7.33
N MET A 227 59.29 -31.40 7.55
CA MET A 227 59.27 -30.60 8.79
C MET A 227 57.90 -29.88 8.94
N GLY A 228 57.26 -30.04 10.10
CA GLY A 228 56.20 -29.16 10.62
C GLY A 228 54.84 -29.19 9.92
N ALA A 229 53.83 -29.82 10.53
CA ALA A 229 52.44 -29.59 10.15
C ALA A 229 52.07 -28.10 10.41
N GLY A 230 51.97 -27.30 9.35
CA GLY A 230 51.56 -25.90 9.46
C GLY A 230 50.15 -25.76 10.08
N LYS A 231 49.99 -24.76 10.96
CA LYS A 231 48.74 -24.48 11.68
C LYS A 231 47.73 -23.84 10.74
N LYS A 232 46.48 -24.31 10.77
CA LYS A 232 45.34 -23.64 10.09
C LYS A 232 45.14 -22.24 10.71
N VAL A 233 44.68 -21.28 9.90
CA VAL A 233 44.26 -19.96 10.41
C VAL A 233 43.10 -20.18 11.38
N VAL A 234 43.27 -19.69 12.61
CA VAL A 234 42.25 -19.74 13.67
C VAL A 234 42.06 -18.34 14.21
N ALA A 235 40.82 -17.92 14.38
CA ALA A 235 40.47 -16.64 14.99
C ALA A 235 40.88 -16.62 16.47
N ASP A 236 41.37 -15.48 16.95
CA ASP A 236 41.70 -15.25 18.35
C ASP A 236 40.44 -15.24 19.22
N TRP A 237 39.40 -14.58 18.73
CA TRP A 237 38.06 -14.60 19.29
C TRP A 237 37.01 -14.39 18.22
N ILE A 238 35.78 -14.83 18.52
CA ILE A 238 34.62 -14.76 17.64
C ILE A 238 33.42 -14.29 18.45
N LEU A 239 32.67 -13.32 17.94
CA LEU A 239 31.43 -12.81 18.53
C LEU A 239 30.30 -12.84 17.51
N ASN A 240 29.21 -13.56 17.78
CA ASN A 240 28.01 -13.52 16.95
C ASN A 240 27.18 -12.26 17.27
N ILE A 241 26.98 -11.41 16.28
CA ILE A 241 26.20 -10.16 16.40
C ILE A 241 24.77 -10.27 15.82
N GLY A 242 24.44 -11.40 15.16
CA GLY A 242 23.09 -11.70 14.66
C GLY A 242 22.74 -11.10 13.29
N GLU A 243 23.57 -10.20 12.76
CA GLU A 243 23.43 -9.54 11.46
C GLU A 243 24.79 -9.28 10.78
N GLN A 244 24.77 -8.79 9.53
CA GLN A 244 25.99 -8.32 8.87
C GLN A 244 26.31 -6.87 9.27
N ALA A 245 27.55 -6.46 9.03
CA ALA A 245 28.04 -5.12 9.28
C ALA A 245 28.31 -4.39 7.97
N LEU A 246 27.96 -3.10 7.92
CA LEU A 246 28.26 -2.20 6.82
C LEU A 246 29.71 -1.73 6.91
N ASP A 247 30.13 -1.32 8.12
CA ASP A 247 31.45 -0.74 8.35
C ASP A 247 31.98 -1.07 9.76
N ILE A 248 33.31 -1.09 9.91
CA ILE A 248 34.03 -1.29 11.16
C ILE A 248 35.04 -0.15 11.32
N SER A 249 34.99 0.51 12.47
CA SER A 249 35.96 1.55 12.80
C SER A 249 36.59 1.29 14.15
N ILE A 250 37.91 1.24 14.17
CA ILE A 250 38.70 1.02 15.38
C ILE A 250 39.34 2.35 15.76
N VAL A 251 38.99 2.85 16.95
CA VAL A 251 39.52 4.12 17.45
C VAL A 251 40.15 3.97 18.82
N SER A 252 41.24 4.72 18.99
CA SER A 252 41.96 4.87 20.25
C SER A 252 42.34 6.32 20.41
N PHE A 253 41.58 7.07 21.20
CA PHE A 253 41.90 8.47 21.52
C PHE A 253 42.68 8.53 22.84
N ASN A 254 43.54 9.53 23.01
CA ASN A 254 44.40 9.65 24.21
C ASN A 254 43.61 9.70 25.54
N GLN A 255 42.35 10.13 25.50
CA GLN A 255 41.47 10.28 26.67
C GLN A 255 40.46 9.12 26.84
N THR A 256 40.48 8.10 25.98
CA THR A 256 39.51 7.00 26.01
C THR A 256 40.15 5.63 25.92
N SER A 257 39.45 4.61 26.43
CA SER A 257 39.86 3.23 26.24
C SER A 257 39.57 2.78 24.82
N PHE A 258 40.53 2.07 24.23
CA PHE A 258 40.40 1.40 22.94
C PHE A 258 39.05 0.70 22.79
N SER A 259 38.40 0.93 21.65
CA SER A 259 37.07 0.39 21.34
C SER A 259 36.96 0.05 19.86
N ILE A 260 36.31 -1.07 19.56
CA ILE A 260 36.00 -1.49 18.20
C ILE A 260 34.53 -1.18 17.97
N PHE A 261 34.23 -0.28 17.04
CA PHE A 261 32.86 0.02 16.65
C PHE A 261 32.48 -0.76 15.41
N VAL A 262 31.29 -1.37 15.45
CA VAL A 262 30.72 -2.14 14.35
C VAL A 262 29.32 -1.60 14.09
N LEU A 263 29.10 -1.09 12.88
CA LEU A 263 27.79 -0.67 12.42
C LEU A 263 27.14 -1.82 11.66
N GLY A 264 26.14 -2.44 12.30
CA GLY A 264 25.26 -3.42 11.68
C GLY A 264 24.20 -2.76 10.79
N GLU A 265 23.46 -3.60 10.07
CA GLU A 265 22.28 -3.14 9.29
C GLU A 265 21.17 -2.56 10.17
N ARG A 266 21.02 -3.02 11.42
CA ARG A 266 19.97 -2.57 12.35
C ARG A 266 20.47 -2.22 13.75
N ASN A 267 21.67 -2.64 14.13
CA ASN A 267 22.23 -2.35 15.46
C ASN A 267 23.62 -1.73 15.34
N PHE A 268 23.97 -0.95 16.35
CA PHE A 268 25.28 -0.35 16.52
C PHE A 268 25.96 -0.97 17.74
N PHE A 269 27.17 -1.51 17.56
CA PHE A 269 27.91 -2.22 18.59
C PHE A 269 29.23 -1.50 18.90
N CYS A 270 29.57 -1.47 20.19
CA CYS A 270 30.89 -1.10 20.67
C CYS A 270 31.48 -2.28 21.44
N LEU A 271 32.61 -2.81 20.96
CA LEU A 271 33.29 -3.97 21.52
C LEU A 271 34.58 -3.55 22.24
N LYS A 272 34.94 -4.32 23.27
CA LYS A 272 36.23 -4.24 23.96
C LYS A 272 37.29 -5.03 23.19
N GLU A 273 38.55 -4.86 23.59
CA GLU A 273 39.71 -5.61 23.07
C GLU A 273 39.52 -7.14 23.12
N SER A 274 38.80 -7.63 24.13
CA SER A 274 38.54 -9.05 24.34
C SER A 274 37.41 -9.63 23.49
N GLY A 275 36.79 -8.84 22.60
CA GLY A 275 35.61 -9.25 21.82
C GLY A 275 34.30 -9.21 22.61
N GLN A 276 34.31 -8.75 23.87
CA GLN A 276 33.08 -8.55 24.66
C GLN A 276 32.37 -7.25 24.25
N ILE A 277 31.04 -7.28 24.19
CA ILE A 277 30.22 -6.10 23.96
C ILE A 277 30.34 -5.15 25.17
N ARG A 278 30.80 -3.92 24.93
CA ARG A 278 30.79 -2.83 25.91
C ARG A 278 29.39 -2.24 26.04
N PHE A 279 28.80 -1.91 24.91
CA PHE A 279 27.40 -1.51 24.79
C PHE A 279 26.89 -1.82 23.38
N MET A 280 25.57 -1.88 23.26
CA MET A 280 24.89 -1.99 21.97
C MET A 280 23.69 -1.06 21.94
N LYS A 281 23.34 -0.57 20.75
CA LYS A 281 22.16 0.23 20.51
C LYS A 281 21.40 -0.35 19.33
N LYS A 282 20.12 -0.68 19.56
CA LYS A 282 19.20 -0.99 18.47
C LYS A 282 18.80 0.31 17.77
N LEU A 283 18.91 0.34 16.45
CA LEU A 283 18.52 1.47 15.62
C LEU A 283 17.11 1.18 15.05
N ASP A 284 16.18 2.11 15.25
CA ASP A 284 14.83 2.02 14.68
C ASP A 284 14.77 2.55 13.23
N TYR A 285 15.94 2.77 12.63
CA TYR A 285 16.15 3.26 11.27
C TYR A 285 17.32 2.51 10.62
N SER A 286 17.36 2.49 9.30
CA SER A 286 18.49 1.91 8.54
C SER A 286 19.65 2.93 8.48
N PRO A 287 20.81 2.65 9.10
CA PRO A 287 21.97 3.50 8.96
C PRO A 287 22.61 3.33 7.59
N SER A 288 23.25 4.37 7.07
CA SER A 288 24.00 4.31 5.81
C SER A 288 25.50 4.27 6.03
N CYS A 289 26.03 5.14 6.90
CA CYS A 289 27.44 5.21 7.26
C CYS A 289 27.62 5.72 8.69
N PHE A 290 28.80 5.54 9.27
CA PHE A 290 29.13 6.12 10.56
C PHE A 290 30.59 6.55 10.66
N HIS A 291 30.88 7.45 11.60
CA HIS A 291 32.23 7.86 11.92
C HIS A 291 32.39 8.19 13.41
N PRO A 292 33.21 7.43 14.16
CA PRO A 292 33.57 7.77 15.52
C PRO A 292 34.64 8.88 15.55
N TYR A 293 34.44 9.89 16.38
CA TYR A 293 35.38 11.01 16.55
C TYR A 293 35.60 11.31 18.04
N SER A 294 36.62 12.12 18.35
CA SER A 294 36.99 12.42 19.73
C SER A 294 35.86 13.15 20.47
N SER A 295 35.55 12.67 21.68
CA SER A 295 34.64 13.39 22.59
C SER A 295 35.41 14.42 23.39
N VAL A 296 34.68 15.44 23.87
CA VAL A 296 35.20 16.45 24.80
C VAL A 296 35.19 15.93 26.24
N ASN A 297 34.35 14.93 26.53
CA ASN A 297 34.23 14.35 27.87
C ASN A 297 35.14 13.13 28.02
N ASP A 298 35.92 13.11 29.10
CA ASP A 298 36.80 11.99 29.43
C ASP A 298 36.04 10.66 29.48
N GLY A 299 36.58 9.64 28.82
CA GLY A 299 36.06 8.27 28.82
C GLY A 299 34.90 7.97 27.87
N THR A 300 34.32 8.96 27.19
CA THR A 300 33.23 8.75 26.21
C THR A 300 33.70 8.96 24.77
N ILE A 301 33.03 8.32 23.80
CA ILE A 301 33.33 8.52 22.38
C ILE A 301 32.07 9.05 21.68
N ASN A 302 32.27 10.06 20.83
CA ASN A 302 31.17 10.57 20.01
C ASN A 302 31.15 9.82 18.68
N THR A 303 29.96 9.60 18.13
CA THR A 303 29.78 8.90 16.86
C THR A 303 28.74 9.62 16.02
N LEU A 304 29.11 9.91 14.77
CA LEU A 304 28.20 10.36 13.74
C LEU A 304 27.60 9.13 13.05
N VAL A 305 26.28 9.10 12.90
CA VAL A 305 25.57 8.05 12.15
C VAL A 305 24.65 8.71 11.13
N GLY A 306 24.90 8.46 9.85
CA GLY A 306 24.00 8.83 8.76
C GLY A 306 22.90 7.79 8.58
N ASN A 307 21.73 8.21 8.11
CA ASN A 307 20.65 7.30 7.77
C ASN A 307 20.11 7.54 6.35
N HIS A 308 19.32 6.58 5.86
CA HIS A 308 18.65 6.67 4.57
C HIS A 308 17.46 7.66 4.53
N ASN A 309 17.12 8.29 5.66
CA ASN A 309 16.07 9.31 5.77
C ASN A 309 16.64 10.75 5.75
N ASN A 310 17.85 10.94 5.20
CA ASN A 310 18.56 12.22 5.14
C ASN A 310 18.72 12.87 6.52
N MET A 311 19.08 12.11 7.55
CA MET A 311 19.43 12.64 8.87
C MET A 311 20.81 12.16 9.31
N LEU A 312 21.52 13.07 9.98
CA LEU A 312 22.76 12.83 10.69
C LEU A 312 22.49 12.85 12.19
N LEU A 313 22.89 11.80 12.87
CA LEU A 313 22.66 11.59 14.29
C LEU A 313 24.00 11.57 15.03
N VAL A 314 24.13 12.42 16.05
CA VAL A 314 25.33 12.50 16.89
C VAL A 314 25.04 11.78 18.19
N TYR A 315 25.71 10.65 18.40
CA TYR A 315 25.65 9.87 19.63
C TYR A 315 26.87 10.15 20.50
N GLN A 316 26.66 10.22 21.81
CA GLN A 316 27.69 10.02 22.81
C GLN A 316 27.45 8.65 23.43
N ASP A 317 28.30 7.68 23.09
CA ASP A 317 28.09 6.24 23.31
C ASP A 317 26.70 5.76 22.79
N VAL A 318 25.69 5.67 23.64
CA VAL A 318 24.31 5.25 23.28
C VAL A 318 23.31 6.41 23.28
N THR A 319 23.67 7.53 23.92
CA THR A 319 22.78 8.68 24.11
C THR A 319 22.81 9.60 22.89
N LEU A 320 21.64 9.85 22.29
CA LEU A 320 21.51 10.82 21.21
C LEU A 320 21.71 12.23 21.77
N LYS A 321 22.70 12.96 21.24
CA LYS A 321 23.00 14.35 21.61
C LYS A 321 22.48 15.36 20.62
N TRP A 322 22.52 15.02 19.34
CA TRP A 322 22.06 15.91 18.29
C TRP A 322 21.50 15.13 17.11
N ALA A 323 20.53 15.71 16.42
CA ALA A 323 20.00 15.20 15.18
C ALA A 323 19.89 16.38 14.21
N ALA A 324 20.40 16.20 12.99
CA ALA A 324 20.38 17.23 11.96
C ALA A 324 19.91 16.63 10.63
N GLN A 325 18.97 17.30 9.97
CA GLN A 325 18.57 16.94 8.61
C GLN A 325 19.68 17.31 7.62
N LEU A 326 20.03 16.36 6.77
CA LEU A 326 20.92 16.50 5.63
C LEU A 326 20.11 16.81 4.36
N SER A 327 20.80 17.33 3.34
CA SER A 327 20.23 17.57 2.00
C SER A 327 19.94 16.26 1.26
N GLN A 328 20.82 15.25 1.43
CA GLN A 328 20.79 13.93 0.78
C GLN A 328 21.21 12.81 1.74
N THR A 329 21.09 11.56 1.30
CA THR A 329 21.61 10.37 2.01
C THR A 329 23.13 10.27 1.88
N PRO A 330 23.90 10.29 2.99
CA PRO A 330 25.34 10.17 2.93
C PRO A 330 25.76 8.70 2.80
N VAL A 331 26.67 8.40 1.88
CA VAL A 331 27.34 7.09 1.77
C VAL A 331 28.65 7.06 2.57
N ALA A 332 29.30 8.22 2.76
CA ALA A 332 30.47 8.37 3.61
C ALA A 332 30.36 9.65 4.44
N VAL A 333 30.83 9.59 5.69
CA VAL A 333 30.94 10.74 6.61
C VAL A 333 32.34 10.75 7.20
N LYS A 334 32.99 11.91 7.19
CA LYS A 334 34.26 12.17 7.88
C LYS A 334 34.20 13.49 8.63
N VAL A 335 35.11 13.67 9.59
CA VAL A 335 35.29 14.94 10.29
C VAL A 335 36.65 15.51 9.88
N ALA A 336 36.65 16.75 9.38
CA ALA A 336 37.81 17.44 8.86
C ALA A 336 38.14 18.71 9.66
N ASN A 337 39.41 19.13 9.63
CA ASN A 337 39.85 20.41 10.14
C ASN A 337 40.42 21.27 9.00
N PHE A 338 39.78 22.40 8.74
CA PHE A 338 40.22 23.42 7.78
C PHE A 338 40.84 24.61 8.53
N GLN A 339 41.49 25.54 7.79
CA GLN A 339 42.33 26.64 8.31
C GLN A 339 41.82 27.28 9.61
N ASP A 340 40.55 27.70 9.63
CA ASP A 340 39.94 28.37 10.78
C ASP A 340 38.80 27.57 11.44
N LEU A 341 38.50 26.36 10.96
CA LEU A 341 37.32 25.58 11.36
C LEU A 341 37.68 24.13 11.66
N LYS A 342 37.60 23.78 12.94
CA LYS A 342 37.76 22.40 13.42
C LYS A 342 36.41 21.69 13.52
N GLY A 343 36.39 20.40 13.21
CA GLY A 343 35.21 19.56 13.39
C GLY A 343 34.14 19.76 12.31
N VAL A 344 34.54 20.07 11.08
CA VAL A 344 33.62 20.20 9.95
C VAL A 344 33.19 18.80 9.49
N ILE A 345 31.88 18.63 9.27
CA ILE A 345 31.32 17.34 8.87
C ILE A 345 31.31 17.28 7.35
N VAL A 346 32.12 16.40 6.79
CA VAL A 346 32.20 16.16 5.35
C VAL A 346 31.34 14.93 5.03
N THR A 347 30.34 15.13 4.18
CA THR A 347 29.43 14.08 3.71
C THR A 347 29.53 13.94 2.21
N LEU A 348 29.61 12.69 1.73
CA LEU A 348 29.54 12.35 0.31
C LEU A 348 28.27 11.54 0.06
N SER A 349 27.51 11.85 -0.99
CA SER A 349 26.42 11.02 -1.48
C SER A 349 26.87 10.08 -2.60
N GLU A 350 26.10 9.02 -2.83
CA GLU A 350 26.28 8.09 -3.95
C GLU A 350 26.21 8.80 -5.31
N SER A 351 25.42 9.88 -5.40
CA SER A 351 25.24 10.70 -6.62
C SER A 351 26.31 11.77 -6.83
N GLY A 352 27.33 11.84 -5.97
CA GLY A 352 28.43 12.79 -6.10
C GLY A 352 28.21 14.16 -5.46
N GLN A 353 27.20 14.34 -4.60
CA GLN A 353 27.11 15.56 -3.81
C GLN A 353 28.08 15.49 -2.63
N LEU A 354 29.11 16.33 -2.68
CA LEU A 354 30.07 16.52 -1.61
C LEU A 354 29.70 17.78 -0.83
N GLN A 355 29.47 17.63 0.46
CA GLN A 355 29.03 18.71 1.32
C GLN A 355 29.87 18.78 2.58
N CYS A 356 30.38 19.97 2.89
CA CYS A 356 30.98 20.31 4.16
C CYS A 356 29.98 21.12 4.97
N SER A 357 29.60 20.62 6.14
CA SER A 357 28.53 21.19 6.94
C SER A 357 28.91 21.36 8.40
N TYR A 358 28.22 22.28 9.07
CA TYR A 358 28.25 22.46 10.52
C TYR A 358 26.85 22.33 11.10
N LEU A 359 26.77 22.08 12.40
CA LEU A 359 25.49 21.93 13.09
C LEU A 359 24.90 23.31 13.38
N GLY A 360 23.73 23.61 12.79
CA GLY A 360 23.04 24.88 13.04
C GLY A 360 22.49 24.94 14.47
N THR A 361 22.88 25.94 15.26
CA THR A 361 22.40 26.15 16.63
C THR A 361 21.28 27.18 16.74
N ASP A 362 21.01 27.93 15.66
CA ASP A 362 20.08 29.05 15.69
C ASP A 362 18.63 28.60 15.39
N PRO A 363 17.70 28.83 16.33
CA PRO A 363 16.29 28.60 16.05
C PRO A 363 15.85 29.63 15.02
N SER A 364 15.51 29.17 13.82
CA SER A 364 14.68 29.98 12.94
C SER A 364 13.34 30.19 13.67
N LEU A 365 13.15 31.35 14.28
CA LEU A 365 11.81 31.78 14.67
C LEU A 365 10.97 31.70 13.40
N PHE A 366 9.86 30.97 13.47
CA PHE A 366 8.89 30.93 12.38
C PHE A 366 8.20 32.30 12.34
N GLN A 367 8.91 33.32 11.87
CA GLN A 367 8.29 34.53 11.39
C GLN A 367 7.80 34.19 9.99
N VAL A 368 6.48 34.25 9.81
CA VAL A 368 5.91 34.39 8.47
C VAL A 368 6.74 35.49 7.81
N PRO A 369 7.45 35.21 6.70
CA PRO A 369 8.28 36.23 6.07
C PRO A 369 7.42 37.47 5.89
N LYS A 370 7.90 38.64 6.31
CA LYS A 370 7.26 39.91 5.97
C LYS A 370 7.44 40.09 4.47
N VAL A 371 6.55 39.47 3.69
CA VAL A 371 6.54 39.57 2.25
C VAL A 371 5.96 40.95 1.93
N GLU A 372 6.80 41.91 1.58
CA GLU A 372 6.37 43.27 1.20
C GLU A 372 5.69 43.34 -0.17
N SER A 373 5.56 42.22 -0.89
CA SER A 373 4.82 42.17 -2.17
C SER A 373 4.38 40.76 -2.55
N ARG A 374 3.42 40.21 -1.81
CA ARG A 374 2.36 39.41 -2.44
C ARG A 374 1.11 40.23 -2.27
N ASP A 375 0.88 41.13 -3.22
CA ASP A 375 -0.41 41.80 -3.33
C ASP A 375 -1.43 40.70 -3.63
N ILE A 376 -2.07 40.22 -2.56
CA ILE A 376 -3.25 39.39 -2.67
C ILE A 376 -4.24 40.24 -3.46
N ASN A 377 -4.64 39.77 -4.64
CA ASN A 377 -5.58 40.52 -5.48
C ASN A 377 -6.97 40.49 -4.82
N TYR A 378 -7.21 41.45 -3.92
CA TYR A 378 -8.46 41.57 -3.18
C TYR A 378 -9.67 41.79 -4.09
N GLU A 379 -9.46 42.33 -5.30
CA GLU A 379 -10.53 42.52 -6.27
C GLU A 379 -11.06 41.18 -6.79
N ASP A 380 -10.18 40.29 -7.24
CA ASP A 380 -10.56 38.95 -7.70
C ASP A 380 -11.19 38.11 -6.57
N LEU A 381 -10.62 38.18 -5.37
CA LEU A 381 -11.11 37.47 -4.19
C LEU A 381 -12.49 37.97 -3.73
N ASP A 382 -12.75 39.28 -3.78
CA ASP A 382 -14.05 39.83 -3.40
C ASP A 382 -15.13 39.50 -4.44
N VAL A 383 -14.77 39.45 -5.73
CA VAL A 383 -15.66 38.98 -6.79
C VAL A 383 -16.04 37.51 -6.57
N GLU A 384 -15.06 36.62 -6.36
CA GLU A 384 -15.30 35.20 -6.09
C GLU A 384 -16.08 34.99 -4.77
N MET A 385 -15.71 35.71 -3.70
CA MET A 385 -16.41 35.64 -2.41
C MET A 385 -17.87 36.06 -2.53
N LYS A 386 -18.17 37.14 -3.27
CA LYS A 386 -19.55 37.58 -3.52
C LYS A 386 -20.33 36.55 -4.32
N GLU A 387 -19.72 35.91 -5.31
CA GLU A 387 -20.35 34.85 -6.09
C GLU A 387 -20.66 33.62 -5.23
N LEU A 388 -19.70 33.14 -4.43
CA LEU A 388 -19.90 32.02 -3.52
C LEU A 388 -20.95 32.35 -2.45
N GLN A 389 -20.94 33.56 -1.87
CA GLN A 389 -21.96 33.99 -0.91
C GLN A 389 -23.35 34.09 -1.54
N ARG A 390 -23.45 34.45 -2.81
CA ARG A 390 -24.72 34.43 -3.56
C ARG A 390 -25.23 32.99 -3.71
N ILE A 391 -24.38 32.04 -4.11
CA ILE A 391 -24.72 30.61 -4.23
C ILE A 391 -25.17 30.05 -2.86
N ILE A 392 -24.47 30.38 -1.77
CA ILE A 392 -24.85 29.96 -0.41
C ILE A 392 -26.23 30.51 -0.03
N LYS A 393 -26.50 31.80 -0.28
CA LYS A 393 -27.80 32.42 0.01
C LYS A 393 -28.94 31.82 -0.83
N GLU A 394 -28.69 31.52 -2.10
CA GLU A 394 -29.66 30.88 -2.99
C GLU A 394 -29.98 29.45 -2.52
N ALA A 395 -28.97 28.64 -2.18
CA ALA A 395 -29.14 27.28 -1.65
C ALA A 395 -29.83 27.26 -0.28
N THR A 396 -29.57 28.25 0.58
CA THR A 396 -30.20 28.34 1.91
C THR A 396 -31.67 28.75 1.81
N LYS A 397 -32.06 29.54 0.79
CA LYS A 397 -33.47 29.88 0.53
C LYS A 397 -34.32 28.70 0.06
N THR A 398 -33.70 27.64 -0.48
CA THR A 398 -34.40 26.46 -1.01
C THR A 398 -34.68 25.40 0.06
N GLN A 399 -34.42 25.68 1.35
CA GLN A 399 -34.72 24.81 2.50
C GLN A 399 -36.23 24.72 2.84
N ASP A 400 -37.11 24.52 1.85
CA ASP A 400 -38.32 23.75 2.12
C ASP A 400 -37.90 22.27 2.15
N ILE A 401 -38.38 21.52 3.15
CA ILE A 401 -37.92 20.18 3.58
C ILE A 401 -38.01 19.08 2.50
N LEU A 402 -38.48 19.40 1.30
CA LEU A 402 -38.50 18.51 0.13
C LEU A 402 -37.94 19.27 -1.08
N PRO A 403 -36.91 18.73 -1.78
CA PRO A 403 -36.48 19.32 -3.04
C PRO A 403 -37.67 19.32 -4.00
N LYS A 404 -38.11 20.51 -4.42
CA LYS A 404 -39.03 20.64 -5.56
C LYS A 404 -38.32 19.98 -6.74
N MET A 405 -38.94 18.97 -7.37
CA MET A 405 -38.46 18.41 -8.63
C MET A 405 -38.31 19.57 -9.62
N GLU A 406 -37.09 20.06 -9.81
CA GLU A 406 -36.78 20.94 -10.94
C GLU A 406 -37.09 20.12 -12.19
N LYS A 407 -38.08 20.57 -12.96
CA LYS A 407 -38.56 19.91 -14.19
C LYS A 407 -37.58 20.11 -15.35
N ASP A 408 -36.29 19.95 -15.12
CA ASP A 408 -35.29 19.89 -16.17
C ASP A 408 -34.46 18.62 -15.98
N ASP A 409 -35.13 17.49 -16.15
CA ASP A 409 -34.48 16.18 -16.18
C ASP A 409 -33.63 16.10 -17.46
N ASP A 410 -32.32 16.33 -17.30
CA ASP A 410 -31.30 16.15 -18.34
C ASP A 410 -31.34 14.74 -18.97
N LEU A 411 -31.89 13.77 -18.25
CA LEU A 411 -32.07 12.39 -18.67
C LEU A 411 -33.53 11.97 -18.50
N THR A 412 -34.15 11.47 -19.56
CA THR A 412 -35.49 10.89 -19.53
C THR A 412 -35.41 9.36 -19.58
N LEU A 413 -36.14 8.73 -18.66
CA LEU A 413 -36.29 7.27 -18.57
C LEU A 413 -37.75 6.92 -18.84
N VAL A 414 -37.99 6.13 -19.88
CA VAL A 414 -39.33 5.65 -20.23
C VAL A 414 -39.33 4.13 -20.27
N ALA A 415 -40.19 3.53 -19.47
CA ALA A 415 -40.41 2.09 -19.45
C ALA A 415 -41.65 1.74 -20.29
N THR A 416 -41.48 0.87 -21.28
CA THR A 416 -42.55 0.35 -22.14
C THR A 416 -42.64 -1.16 -21.96
N VAL A 417 -43.73 -1.62 -21.35
CA VAL A 417 -44.03 -3.04 -21.19
C VAL A 417 -44.70 -3.55 -22.46
N LEU A 418 -44.25 -4.68 -23.00
CA LEU A 418 -44.93 -5.27 -24.16
C LEU A 418 -46.32 -5.76 -23.76
N PRO A 419 -47.35 -5.51 -24.60
CA PRO A 419 -48.72 -5.88 -24.26
C PRO A 419 -48.93 -7.39 -24.27
N ASP A 420 -48.11 -8.15 -25.01
CA ASP A 420 -48.20 -9.60 -25.16
C ASP A 420 -47.15 -10.36 -24.34
N LEU A 421 -47.52 -11.59 -23.93
CA LEU A 421 -46.57 -12.51 -23.32
C LEU A 421 -45.52 -12.89 -24.37
N ASP A 422 -44.30 -13.16 -23.93
CA ASP A 422 -43.24 -13.62 -24.84
C ASP A 422 -43.63 -14.98 -25.45
N SER A 423 -43.49 -15.14 -26.77
CA SER A 423 -43.83 -16.38 -27.48
C SER A 423 -43.00 -17.58 -27.06
N VAL A 424 -41.79 -17.33 -26.54
CA VAL A 424 -40.91 -18.29 -25.89
C VAL A 424 -40.57 -17.74 -24.52
N SER A 425 -40.93 -18.49 -23.46
CA SER A 425 -40.61 -18.12 -22.08
C SER A 425 -39.12 -17.90 -21.90
N GLN A 426 -38.76 -16.78 -21.26
CA GLN A 426 -37.39 -16.43 -20.88
C GLN A 426 -37.13 -16.72 -19.38
N ALA A 427 -37.96 -17.53 -18.72
CA ALA A 427 -37.80 -17.84 -17.31
C ALA A 427 -36.51 -18.63 -17.04
N VAL A 428 -35.73 -18.17 -16.06
CA VAL A 428 -34.47 -18.80 -15.60
C VAL A 428 -34.71 -19.37 -14.21
N ASP A 429 -34.48 -20.67 -14.01
CA ASP A 429 -34.62 -21.38 -12.73
C ASP A 429 -35.97 -21.14 -12.02
N GLY A 430 -37.07 -21.61 -12.62
CA GLY A 430 -38.41 -21.53 -12.03
C GLY A 430 -38.67 -22.61 -10.99
N GLU A 431 -39.13 -22.23 -9.79
CA GLU A 431 -39.54 -23.16 -8.72
C GLU A 431 -41.03 -23.54 -8.80
N VAL A 432 -41.77 -22.92 -9.74
CA VAL A 432 -43.23 -23.06 -9.93
C VAL A 432 -43.59 -24.39 -10.58
N GLU A 433 -44.57 -25.10 -9.99
CA GLU A 433 -45.12 -26.38 -10.46
C GLU A 433 -46.00 -26.25 -11.74
N SER A 434 -45.58 -25.45 -12.73
CA SER A 434 -46.26 -25.27 -14.02
C SER A 434 -45.36 -25.70 -15.18
N GLU A 435 -45.92 -26.38 -16.20
CA GLU A 435 -45.17 -26.85 -17.38
C GLU A 435 -44.52 -25.72 -18.18
N VAL A 436 -45.09 -24.51 -18.17
CA VAL A 436 -44.52 -23.31 -18.78
C VAL A 436 -44.80 -22.09 -17.90
N ILE A 437 -43.75 -21.36 -17.51
CA ILE A 437 -43.86 -20.09 -16.77
C ILE A 437 -43.91 -18.96 -17.80
N PRO A 438 -44.95 -18.12 -17.86
CA PRO A 438 -45.00 -17.00 -18.79
C PRO A 438 -43.98 -15.90 -18.42
N SER A 439 -43.45 -15.22 -19.43
CA SER A 439 -42.58 -14.05 -19.27
C SER A 439 -43.10 -12.86 -20.08
N VAL A 440 -42.78 -11.66 -19.62
CA VAL A 440 -43.09 -10.40 -20.32
C VAL A 440 -41.85 -9.56 -20.46
N SER A 441 -41.50 -9.20 -21.69
CA SER A 441 -40.39 -8.29 -21.97
C SER A 441 -40.75 -6.83 -21.66
N VAL A 442 -39.90 -6.15 -20.91
CA VAL A 442 -39.95 -4.72 -20.60
C VAL A 442 -38.81 -4.02 -21.33
N LYS A 443 -39.14 -3.01 -22.15
CA LYS A 443 -38.17 -2.19 -22.87
C LYS A 443 -38.00 -0.84 -22.17
N LEU A 444 -36.78 -0.54 -21.75
CA LEU A 444 -36.42 0.70 -21.06
C LEU A 444 -35.61 1.58 -21.99
N CYS A 445 -36.18 2.74 -22.34
CA CYS A 445 -35.56 3.74 -23.19
C CYS A 445 -34.97 4.85 -22.33
N VAL A 446 -33.64 4.98 -22.39
CA VAL A 446 -32.86 6.01 -21.71
C VAL A 446 -32.43 7.05 -22.74
N ARG A 447 -32.81 8.30 -22.57
CA ARG A 447 -32.44 9.41 -23.46
C ARG A 447 -31.80 10.53 -22.64
N SER A 448 -30.57 10.89 -22.99
CA SER A 448 -29.85 12.00 -22.36
C SER A 448 -29.79 13.22 -23.28
N ARG A 449 -29.85 14.41 -22.71
CA ARG A 449 -29.54 15.69 -23.39
C ARG A 449 -28.06 16.04 -23.33
N LEU A 450 -27.30 15.40 -22.44
CA LEU A 450 -25.87 15.66 -22.19
C LEU A 450 -25.02 14.41 -22.43
N THR A 451 -23.72 14.59 -22.64
CA THR A 451 -22.76 13.48 -22.63
C THR A 451 -22.58 12.99 -21.20
N LEU A 452 -23.06 11.79 -20.90
CA LEU A 452 -22.91 11.16 -19.59
C LEU A 452 -21.96 9.97 -19.68
N GLN A 453 -21.10 9.83 -18.68
CA GLN A 453 -20.19 8.70 -18.54
C GLN A 453 -20.67 7.79 -17.40
N LYS A 454 -20.62 6.47 -17.63
CA LYS A 454 -20.97 5.43 -16.65
C LYS A 454 -22.36 5.59 -16.03
N ALA A 455 -23.40 5.62 -16.85
CA ALA A 455 -24.76 5.53 -16.35
C ALA A 455 -25.12 4.06 -16.06
N VAL A 456 -25.70 3.80 -14.89
CA VAL A 456 -26.13 2.45 -14.48
C VAL A 456 -27.64 2.44 -14.37
N LEU A 457 -28.28 1.56 -15.13
CA LEU A 457 -29.70 1.27 -15.07
C LEU A 457 -29.92 0.01 -14.24
N LEU A 458 -30.73 0.14 -13.19
CA LEU A 458 -31.16 -0.94 -12.32
C LEU A 458 -32.67 -1.12 -12.46
N ILE A 459 -33.10 -2.36 -12.60
CA ILE A 459 -34.50 -2.75 -12.68
C ILE A 459 -34.80 -3.60 -11.46
N SER A 460 -35.90 -3.28 -10.78
CA SER A 460 -36.34 -3.96 -9.57
C SER A 460 -37.81 -4.33 -9.70
N THR A 461 -38.11 -5.57 -9.33
CA THR A 461 -39.47 -6.10 -9.23
C THR A 461 -39.66 -6.71 -7.84
N PRO A 462 -40.87 -6.64 -7.27
CA PRO A 462 -41.14 -7.22 -5.96
C PRO A 462 -41.02 -8.76 -6.03
N PRO A 463 -40.37 -9.41 -5.06
CA PRO A 463 -40.43 -10.88 -4.93
C PRO A 463 -41.89 -11.34 -4.87
N PRO A 464 -42.27 -12.45 -5.54
CA PRO A 464 -41.43 -13.46 -6.19
C PRO A 464 -41.20 -13.24 -7.70
N LEU A 465 -41.45 -12.04 -8.22
CA LEU A 465 -41.11 -11.71 -9.62
C LEU A 465 -39.61 -11.56 -9.77
N ALA A 466 -39.05 -12.25 -10.74
CA ALA A 466 -37.64 -12.21 -11.09
C ALA A 466 -37.42 -11.63 -12.48
N LEU A 467 -36.20 -11.15 -12.70
CA LEU A 467 -35.74 -10.56 -13.95
C LEU A 467 -34.67 -11.47 -14.55
N THR A 468 -34.64 -11.56 -15.89
CA THR A 468 -33.52 -12.20 -16.59
C THR A 468 -32.21 -11.43 -16.38
N GLN A 469 -32.30 -10.10 -16.28
CA GLN A 469 -31.19 -9.20 -16.04
C GLN A 469 -31.71 -7.96 -15.29
N ASP A 470 -31.11 -7.67 -14.15
CA ASP A 470 -31.48 -6.58 -13.23
C ASP A 470 -30.61 -5.32 -13.42
N GLN A 471 -29.40 -5.46 -13.96
CA GLN A 471 -28.46 -4.35 -14.15
C GLN A 471 -27.98 -4.20 -15.60
N PHE A 472 -27.98 -2.96 -16.10
CA PHE A 472 -27.39 -2.55 -17.38
C PHE A 472 -26.43 -1.37 -17.17
N ILE A 473 -25.22 -1.47 -17.71
CA ILE A 473 -24.21 -0.41 -17.63
C ILE A 473 -24.05 0.24 -19.01
N PHE A 474 -24.17 1.56 -19.06
CA PHE A 474 -23.91 2.37 -20.25
C PHE A 474 -22.62 3.18 -20.05
N ASP A 475 -21.55 2.77 -20.72
CA ASP A 475 -20.24 3.44 -20.60
C ASP A 475 -20.29 4.92 -21.02
N SER A 476 -20.99 5.20 -22.12
CA SER A 476 -21.26 6.54 -22.61
C SER A 476 -22.70 6.68 -23.11
N LEU A 477 -23.34 7.81 -22.82
CA LEU A 477 -24.61 8.22 -23.40
C LEU A 477 -24.39 9.51 -24.20
N GLU A 478 -24.59 9.45 -25.50
CA GLU A 478 -24.45 10.60 -26.39
C GLU A 478 -25.71 11.49 -26.35
N PRO A 479 -25.57 12.83 -26.53
CA PRO A 479 -26.69 13.75 -26.55
C PRO A 479 -27.70 13.39 -27.64
N GLY A 480 -28.97 13.23 -27.26
CA GLY A 480 -30.07 12.98 -28.19
C GLY A 480 -30.21 11.54 -28.69
N VAL A 481 -29.23 10.67 -28.43
CA VAL A 481 -29.30 9.24 -28.77
C VAL A 481 -30.01 8.48 -27.66
N SER A 482 -31.10 7.78 -28.01
CA SER A 482 -31.79 6.88 -27.09
C SER A 482 -31.13 5.51 -27.05
N LYS A 483 -30.70 5.06 -25.88
CA LYS A 483 -30.30 3.66 -25.65
C LYS A 483 -31.46 2.87 -25.08
N THR A 484 -31.67 1.67 -25.59
CA THR A 484 -32.74 0.78 -25.12
C THR A 484 -32.13 -0.44 -24.45
N ALA A 485 -32.55 -0.73 -23.22
CA ALA A 485 -32.30 -2.00 -22.55
C ALA A 485 -33.60 -2.81 -22.50
N SER A 486 -33.50 -4.14 -22.55
CA SER A 486 -34.65 -5.03 -22.45
C SER A 486 -34.38 -6.12 -21.44
N ALA A 487 -35.31 -6.34 -20.52
CA ALA A 487 -35.31 -7.45 -19.57
C ALA A 487 -36.68 -8.12 -19.57
N SER A 488 -36.72 -9.43 -19.40
CA SER A 488 -37.96 -10.18 -19.26
C SER A 488 -38.25 -10.43 -17.79
N VAL A 489 -39.50 -10.17 -17.39
CA VAL A 489 -40.00 -10.46 -16.04
C VAL A 489 -40.78 -11.76 -16.06
N PHE A 490 -40.57 -12.61 -15.07
CA PHE A 490 -41.28 -13.88 -14.89
C PHE A 490 -41.49 -14.18 -13.40
N LEU A 491 -42.39 -15.12 -13.11
CA LEU A 491 -42.67 -15.57 -11.75
C LEU A 491 -41.69 -16.68 -11.35
N LYS A 492 -40.88 -16.46 -10.30
CA LYS A 492 -39.89 -17.45 -9.84
C LYS A 492 -40.39 -18.33 -8.70
N GLY A 493 -41.03 -17.73 -7.69
CA GLY A 493 -41.43 -18.38 -6.45
C GLY A 493 -42.86 -18.91 -6.42
N ASN A 494 -43.14 -19.76 -5.43
CA ASN A 494 -44.40 -20.51 -5.27
C ASN A 494 -45.49 -19.79 -4.46
N TYR A 495 -45.51 -18.47 -4.53
CA TYR A 495 -46.55 -17.64 -3.92
C TYR A 495 -46.91 -16.45 -4.84
N PRO A 496 -48.08 -15.82 -4.71
CA PRO A 496 -48.45 -14.67 -5.53
C PRO A 496 -47.64 -13.42 -5.15
N PRO A 497 -47.29 -12.54 -6.10
CA PRO A 497 -46.65 -11.26 -5.78
C PRO A 497 -47.58 -10.32 -5.01
N ALA A 498 -47.01 -9.48 -4.15
CA ALA A 498 -47.76 -8.43 -3.48
C ALA A 498 -48.19 -7.29 -4.43
N ASP A 499 -47.44 -7.07 -5.51
CA ASP A 499 -47.72 -6.04 -6.51
C ASP A 499 -47.20 -6.42 -7.89
N LEU A 500 -47.83 -5.88 -8.93
CA LEU A 500 -47.40 -6.01 -10.33
C LEU A 500 -46.71 -4.73 -10.84
N GLU A 501 -46.24 -3.87 -9.92
CA GLU A 501 -45.47 -2.68 -10.22
C GLU A 501 -43.97 -2.97 -10.14
N GLY A 502 -43.24 -2.73 -11.23
CA GLY A 502 -41.78 -2.71 -11.28
C GLY A 502 -41.25 -1.28 -11.27
N SER A 503 -39.99 -1.12 -10.85
CA SER A 503 -39.32 0.18 -10.88
C SER A 503 -37.94 0.09 -11.52
N ALA A 504 -37.65 1.06 -12.38
CA ALA A 504 -36.37 1.24 -13.02
C ALA A 504 -35.70 2.52 -12.52
N VAL A 505 -34.44 2.42 -12.17
CA VAL A 505 -33.65 3.51 -11.60
C VAL A 505 -32.38 3.67 -12.42
N VAL A 506 -32.11 4.88 -12.91
CA VAL A 506 -30.85 5.21 -13.57
C VAL A 506 -30.04 6.12 -12.65
N SER A 507 -28.87 5.65 -12.23
CA SER A 507 -27.88 6.49 -11.56
C SER A 507 -26.81 6.95 -12.55
N TYR A 508 -26.52 8.24 -12.59
CA TYR A 508 -25.50 8.82 -13.48
C TYR A 508 -24.78 9.99 -12.81
N SER A 509 -23.57 10.29 -13.27
CA SER A 509 -22.80 11.46 -12.82
C SER A 509 -22.85 12.56 -13.87
N LYS A 510 -23.31 13.75 -13.48
CA LYS A 510 -23.34 14.95 -14.32
C LYS A 510 -22.02 15.72 -14.14
N PRO A 511 -21.10 15.75 -15.13
CA PRO A 511 -19.88 16.55 -15.04
C PRO A 511 -20.23 18.04 -14.96
N THR A 512 -19.58 18.76 -14.05
CA THR A 512 -19.73 20.22 -13.91
C THR A 512 -18.34 20.87 -13.90
N GLU A 513 -18.27 22.18 -14.15
CA GLU A 513 -16.99 22.92 -14.12
C GLU A 513 -16.28 22.83 -12.76
N LEU A 514 -17.06 22.76 -11.67
CA LEU A 514 -16.56 22.60 -10.29
C LEU A 514 -16.19 21.16 -9.94
N ASN A 515 -16.76 20.17 -10.63
CA ASN A 515 -16.48 18.76 -10.39
C ASN A 515 -16.42 17.98 -11.72
N PRO A 516 -15.22 17.81 -12.28
CA PRO A 516 -15.00 17.07 -13.52
C PRO A 516 -15.41 15.59 -13.43
N GLU A 517 -15.32 14.97 -12.23
CA GLU A 517 -15.74 13.58 -12.00
C GLU A 517 -17.27 13.43 -12.00
N GLY A 518 -17.98 14.54 -11.80
CA GLY A 518 -19.42 14.66 -11.93
C GLY A 518 -20.21 14.44 -10.63
N VAL A 519 -21.35 15.12 -10.55
CA VAL A 519 -22.27 15.08 -9.41
C VAL A 519 -23.26 13.93 -9.61
N PRO A 520 -23.44 13.02 -8.63
CA PRO A 520 -24.37 11.92 -8.76
C PRO A 520 -25.83 12.42 -8.81
N ARG A 521 -26.59 11.84 -9.73
CA ARG A 521 -28.02 12.07 -9.96
C ARG A 521 -28.72 10.74 -10.20
N ILE A 522 -30.00 10.70 -9.84
CA ILE A 522 -30.84 9.51 -9.95
C ILE A 522 -32.15 9.91 -10.61
N VAL A 523 -32.56 9.13 -11.62
CA VAL A 523 -33.88 9.24 -12.25
C VAL A 523 -34.60 7.91 -12.08
N GLN A 524 -35.85 7.95 -11.62
CA GLN A 524 -36.68 6.78 -11.39
C GLN A 524 -37.90 6.79 -12.31
N CYS A 525 -38.25 5.63 -12.85
CA CYS A 525 -39.47 5.37 -13.60
C CYS A 525 -40.15 4.14 -13.00
N LYS A 526 -41.49 4.16 -12.93
CA LYS A 526 -42.28 2.99 -12.55
C LYS A 526 -43.04 2.46 -13.76
N PHE A 527 -43.19 1.15 -13.83
CA PHE A 527 -43.95 0.48 -14.88
C PHE A 527 -44.81 -0.62 -14.28
N ARG A 528 -45.89 -0.94 -14.98
CA ARG A 528 -46.86 -1.94 -14.52
C ARG A 528 -46.84 -3.15 -15.43
N LEU A 529 -46.75 -4.31 -14.82
CA LEU A 529 -46.78 -5.60 -15.48
C LEU A 529 -48.23 -6.06 -15.70
N PRO A 530 -48.51 -6.78 -16.80
CA PRO A 530 -49.85 -7.21 -17.10
C PRO A 530 -50.25 -8.38 -16.20
N LEU A 531 -51.52 -8.39 -15.77
CA LEU A 531 -52.07 -9.43 -14.88
C LEU A 531 -51.92 -10.86 -15.43
N LYS A 532 -51.95 -11.03 -16.76
CA LYS A 532 -51.72 -12.32 -17.43
C LYS A 532 -50.34 -12.95 -17.20
N LEU A 533 -49.39 -12.20 -16.64
CA LEU A 533 -48.09 -12.73 -16.22
C LEU A 533 -48.23 -13.71 -15.04
N VAL A 534 -49.24 -13.52 -14.19
CA VAL A 534 -49.39 -14.26 -12.93
C VAL A 534 -50.68 -15.06 -12.83
N CYS A 535 -51.58 -14.93 -13.80
CA CYS A 535 -52.84 -15.68 -13.81
C CYS A 535 -53.35 -16.03 -15.21
N PHE A 536 -54.19 -17.07 -15.27
CA PHE A 536 -54.87 -17.54 -16.48
C PHE A 536 -56.38 -17.76 -16.23
N PRO A 537 -57.23 -17.72 -17.27
CA PRO A 537 -58.67 -17.86 -17.10
C PRO A 537 -59.05 -19.29 -16.68
N VAL A 538 -60.02 -19.41 -15.78
CA VAL A 538 -60.58 -20.69 -15.33
C VAL A 538 -62.09 -20.57 -15.10
N GLN A 539 -62.81 -21.70 -15.10
CA GLN A 539 -64.22 -21.72 -14.75
C GLN A 539 -64.44 -21.18 -13.32
N PRO A 540 -65.39 -20.24 -13.13
CA PRO A 540 -65.61 -19.58 -11.85
C PRO A 540 -66.21 -20.54 -10.82
N SER A 541 -65.74 -20.45 -9.57
CA SER A 541 -66.30 -21.23 -8.45
C SER A 541 -67.50 -20.50 -7.84
N LYS A 542 -68.57 -21.24 -7.54
CA LYS A 542 -69.76 -20.71 -6.86
C LYS A 542 -69.59 -20.61 -5.34
N VAL A 543 -68.64 -21.35 -4.76
CA VAL A 543 -68.39 -21.45 -3.32
C VAL A 543 -66.93 -21.10 -3.04
N ALA A 544 -66.71 -20.32 -2.00
CA ALA A 544 -65.40 -19.86 -1.53
C ALA A 544 -65.54 -19.39 -0.06
N ASN A 545 -64.48 -19.55 0.73
CA ASN A 545 -64.46 -19.21 2.16
C ASN A 545 -64.44 -17.70 2.41
N HIS A 546 -63.61 -16.96 1.66
CA HIS A 546 -63.45 -15.52 1.84
C HIS A 546 -64.15 -14.74 0.74
N LYS A 547 -64.90 -13.70 1.11
CA LYS A 547 -65.73 -12.91 0.18
C LYS A 547 -65.62 -11.42 0.50
N LEU A 548 -65.24 -10.63 -0.49
CA LEU A 548 -65.22 -9.18 -0.45
C LEU A 548 -66.28 -8.63 -1.41
N THR A 549 -67.11 -7.69 -0.97
CA THR A 549 -68.09 -7.02 -1.85
C THR A 549 -67.82 -5.53 -1.91
N ILE A 550 -67.48 -5.03 -3.10
CA ILE A 550 -67.17 -3.63 -3.38
C ILE A 550 -68.38 -2.99 -4.04
N ASP A 551 -68.81 -1.86 -3.49
CA ASP A 551 -69.87 -1.00 -4.03
C ASP A 551 -69.23 0.08 -4.92
N THR A 552 -69.84 0.37 -6.07
CA THR A 552 -69.39 1.44 -6.97
C THR A 552 -70.48 2.50 -7.12
N ASN A 553 -70.11 3.77 -7.32
CA ASN A 553 -71.08 4.85 -7.55
C ASN A 553 -71.59 4.98 -9.00
N LYS A 554 -71.18 4.07 -9.90
CA LYS A 554 -71.49 4.06 -11.34
C LYS A 554 -72.23 2.76 -11.72
N PRO A 555 -72.97 2.73 -12.86
CA PRO A 555 -73.68 1.52 -13.30
C PRO A 555 -72.73 0.34 -13.53
N PRO A 556 -73.22 -0.91 -13.39
CA PRO A 556 -72.40 -2.10 -13.56
C PRO A 556 -71.83 -2.18 -14.98
N VAL A 557 -70.51 -2.37 -15.07
CA VAL A 557 -69.76 -2.53 -16.32
C VAL A 557 -69.61 -4.02 -16.61
N ASN A 558 -69.72 -4.38 -17.89
CA ASN A 558 -69.48 -5.75 -18.33
C ASN A 558 -68.02 -6.15 -18.06
N LEU A 559 -67.81 -7.23 -17.31
CA LEU A 559 -66.47 -7.70 -16.92
C LEU A 559 -65.62 -8.10 -18.14
N ILE A 560 -66.26 -8.52 -19.24
CA ILE A 560 -65.61 -8.83 -20.52
C ILE A 560 -64.88 -7.60 -21.09
N ASN A 561 -65.45 -6.40 -20.90
CA ASN A 561 -64.83 -5.15 -21.37
C ASN A 561 -63.61 -4.73 -20.54
N LEU A 562 -63.51 -5.24 -19.30
CA LEU A 562 -62.45 -4.90 -18.36
C LEU A 562 -61.30 -5.91 -18.37
N PHE A 563 -61.61 -7.18 -18.67
CA PHE A 563 -60.68 -8.29 -18.72
C PHE A 563 -60.77 -9.02 -20.06
N PRO A 564 -60.50 -8.34 -21.19
CA PRO A 564 -60.64 -8.94 -22.51
C PRO A 564 -59.69 -10.12 -22.76
N GLU A 565 -58.57 -10.17 -22.05
CA GLU A 565 -57.57 -11.24 -22.17
C GLU A 565 -57.94 -12.55 -21.44
N PHE A 566 -59.07 -12.60 -20.73
CA PHE A 566 -59.53 -13.77 -19.97
C PHE A 566 -60.80 -14.41 -20.57
N ILE A 567 -61.07 -14.16 -21.86
CA ILE A 567 -62.34 -14.51 -22.55
C ILE A 567 -62.40 -15.97 -23.05
N ASP A 568 -61.26 -16.61 -23.34
CA ASP A 568 -61.17 -17.83 -24.17
C ASP A 568 -61.89 -19.10 -23.63
N GLN A 569 -62.58 -19.04 -22.48
CA GLN A 569 -63.37 -20.14 -21.92
C GLN A 569 -64.78 -19.74 -21.43
N VAL A 570 -65.27 -18.53 -21.72
CA VAL A 570 -66.57 -18.06 -21.22
C VAL A 570 -67.66 -18.34 -22.28
N GLU A 571 -68.58 -19.27 -21.98
CA GLU A 571 -69.82 -19.42 -22.76
C GLU A 571 -70.61 -18.10 -22.77
N GLU A 572 -71.21 -17.73 -23.91
CA GLU A 572 -71.90 -16.43 -24.13
C GLU A 572 -72.97 -16.07 -23.06
N ASP A 573 -73.44 -17.05 -22.27
CA ASP A 573 -74.43 -16.86 -21.19
C ASP A 573 -73.85 -16.35 -19.85
N GLN A 574 -72.53 -16.31 -19.65
CA GLN A 574 -71.86 -15.93 -18.38
C GLN A 574 -71.18 -14.55 -18.38
N VAL A 575 -71.80 -13.56 -19.05
CA VAL A 575 -71.29 -12.17 -19.21
C VAL A 575 -70.95 -11.44 -17.89
N SER A 576 -71.46 -11.89 -16.75
CA SER A 576 -71.32 -11.21 -15.45
C SER A 576 -70.35 -11.88 -14.47
N VAL A 577 -69.61 -12.91 -14.88
CA VAL A 577 -68.73 -13.68 -13.97
C VAL A 577 -67.40 -14.00 -14.65
N VAL A 578 -66.29 -13.83 -13.94
CA VAL A 578 -64.94 -14.19 -14.42
C VAL A 578 -64.20 -14.97 -13.33
N GLY A 579 -63.54 -16.06 -13.70
CA GLY A 579 -62.66 -16.85 -12.83
C GLY A 579 -61.19 -16.67 -13.22
N PHE A 580 -60.33 -16.45 -12.22
CA PHE A 580 -58.89 -16.29 -12.35
C PHE A 580 -58.18 -17.41 -11.58
N GLN A 581 -57.30 -18.15 -12.23
CA GLN A 581 -56.38 -19.07 -11.56
C GLN A 581 -55.00 -18.41 -11.50
N LEU A 582 -54.51 -18.13 -10.29
CA LEU A 582 -53.14 -17.67 -10.07
C LEU A 582 -52.17 -18.83 -10.31
N LEU A 583 -51.01 -18.55 -10.93
CA LEU A 583 -49.98 -19.57 -11.21
C LEU A 583 -49.39 -20.19 -9.94
N ALA A 584 -49.24 -19.37 -8.90
CA ALA A 584 -48.68 -19.76 -7.62
C ALA A 584 -49.67 -19.50 -6.46
N GLY A 585 -50.97 -19.67 -6.71
CA GLY A 585 -52.03 -19.40 -5.74
C GLY A 585 -53.34 -20.12 -6.09
N GLN A 586 -54.44 -19.76 -5.41
CA GLN A 586 -55.74 -20.39 -5.59
C GLN A 586 -56.62 -19.68 -6.65
N LYS A 587 -57.82 -20.23 -6.83
CA LYS A 587 -58.86 -19.73 -7.74
C LYS A 587 -59.57 -18.52 -7.13
N VAL A 588 -59.59 -17.40 -7.84
CA VAL A 588 -60.34 -16.20 -7.47
C VAL A 588 -61.49 -15.99 -8.44
N THR A 589 -62.69 -15.77 -7.93
CA THR A 589 -63.90 -15.53 -8.75
C THR A 589 -64.42 -14.11 -8.54
N LEU A 590 -64.62 -13.38 -9.64
CA LEU A 590 -65.20 -12.04 -9.68
C LEU A 590 -66.63 -12.10 -10.25
N LEU A 591 -67.60 -11.64 -9.45
CA LEU A 591 -69.02 -11.65 -9.74
C LEU A 591 -69.52 -10.21 -9.85
N ALA A 592 -70.02 -9.80 -11.01
CA ALA A 592 -70.75 -8.55 -11.18
C ALA A 592 -72.25 -8.77 -10.95
N SER A 593 -72.86 -7.98 -10.08
CA SER A 593 -74.31 -8.03 -9.89
C SER A 593 -75.04 -7.39 -11.08
N LYS A 594 -76.00 -8.11 -11.66
CA LYS A 594 -76.82 -7.60 -12.79
C LYS A 594 -77.83 -6.54 -12.35
N THR A 595 -78.21 -6.52 -11.06
CA THR A 595 -79.29 -5.68 -10.52
C THR A 595 -78.80 -4.61 -9.53
N SER A 596 -77.53 -4.63 -9.13
CA SER A 596 -76.95 -3.68 -8.19
C SER A 596 -75.56 -3.23 -8.62
N GLN A 597 -75.11 -2.08 -8.14
CA GLN A 597 -73.76 -1.52 -8.40
C GLN A 597 -72.69 -2.18 -7.51
N ARG A 598 -72.72 -3.52 -7.42
CA ARG A 598 -71.91 -4.30 -6.48
C ARG A 598 -71.12 -5.38 -7.20
N TYR A 599 -69.86 -5.52 -6.83
CA TYR A 599 -68.95 -6.54 -7.33
C TYR A 599 -68.45 -7.37 -6.17
N ARG A 600 -68.59 -8.69 -6.28
CA ARG A 600 -68.13 -9.63 -5.26
C ARG A 600 -66.91 -10.39 -5.77
N ILE A 601 -65.83 -10.36 -5.00
CA ILE A 601 -64.60 -11.09 -5.22
C ILE A 601 -64.52 -12.18 -4.16
N GLN A 602 -64.28 -13.41 -4.56
CA GLN A 602 -64.25 -14.55 -3.64
C GLN A 602 -63.12 -15.53 -3.96
N SER A 603 -62.48 -16.08 -2.92
CA SER A 603 -61.37 -17.04 -3.03
C SER A 603 -61.35 -17.98 -1.81
N GLU A 604 -60.69 -19.13 -1.96
CA GLU A 604 -60.42 -20.06 -0.85
C GLU A 604 -59.38 -19.52 0.13
N GLN A 605 -58.41 -18.74 -0.37
CA GLN A 605 -57.39 -18.07 0.44
C GLN A 605 -57.61 -16.55 0.47
N PHE A 606 -57.34 -15.94 1.62
CA PHE A 606 -57.56 -14.50 1.82
C PHE A 606 -56.54 -13.63 1.05
N GLU A 607 -55.27 -14.04 0.99
CA GLU A 607 -54.16 -13.31 0.37
C GLU A 607 -54.37 -13.05 -1.13
N ASP A 608 -54.92 -14.06 -1.83
CA ASP A 608 -55.16 -14.03 -3.28
C ASP A 608 -56.20 -12.98 -3.72
N LEU A 609 -57.03 -12.50 -2.79
CA LEU A 609 -58.03 -11.47 -3.09
C LEU A 609 -57.38 -10.12 -3.46
N TRP A 610 -56.20 -9.83 -2.92
CA TRP A 610 -55.56 -8.51 -3.03
C TRP A 610 -55.23 -8.13 -4.48
N LEU A 611 -54.51 -9.00 -5.19
CA LEU A 611 -54.06 -8.75 -6.56
C LEU A 611 -55.23 -8.44 -7.50
N ILE A 612 -56.26 -9.29 -7.47
CA ILE A 612 -57.44 -9.14 -8.32
C ILE A 612 -58.26 -7.91 -7.91
N THR A 613 -58.39 -7.64 -6.61
CA THR A 613 -59.11 -6.45 -6.11
C THR A 613 -58.43 -5.16 -6.56
N ARG A 614 -57.10 -5.08 -6.44
CA ARG A 614 -56.33 -3.92 -6.86
C ARG A 614 -56.37 -3.72 -8.38
N GLU A 615 -56.19 -4.78 -9.15
CA GLU A 615 -56.33 -4.75 -10.61
C GLU A 615 -57.73 -4.31 -11.04
N PHE A 616 -58.76 -4.83 -10.39
CA PHE A 616 -60.15 -4.43 -10.58
C PHE A 616 -60.33 -2.92 -10.37
N ILE A 617 -59.92 -2.37 -9.23
CA ILE A 617 -60.07 -0.93 -8.93
C ILE A 617 -59.35 -0.08 -9.98
N LEU A 618 -58.11 -0.45 -10.34
CA LEU A 618 -57.29 0.32 -11.27
C LEU A 618 -57.86 0.31 -12.69
N ARG A 619 -58.30 -0.85 -13.20
CA ARG A 619 -58.91 -0.93 -14.53
C ARG A 619 -60.23 -0.18 -14.62
N PHE A 620 -61.02 -0.16 -13.54
CA PHE A 620 -62.25 0.62 -13.46
C PHE A 620 -61.97 2.12 -13.48
N GLN A 621 -60.96 2.58 -12.75
CA GLN A 621 -60.51 3.97 -12.80
C GLN A 621 -60.11 4.35 -14.23
N ASP A 622 -59.29 3.54 -14.90
CA ASP A 622 -58.87 3.76 -16.28
C ASP A 622 -60.05 3.74 -17.27
N TYR A 623 -61.00 2.82 -17.10
CA TYR A 623 -62.19 2.70 -17.95
C TYR A 623 -63.06 3.96 -17.87
N PHE A 624 -63.37 4.43 -16.65
CA PHE A 624 -64.19 5.63 -16.46
C PHE A 624 -63.44 6.93 -16.82
N LEU A 625 -62.12 7.00 -16.58
CA LEU A 625 -61.27 8.09 -17.05
C LEU A 625 -61.31 8.22 -18.57
N LYS A 626 -61.23 7.11 -19.31
CA LYS A 626 -61.36 7.10 -20.79
C LYS A 626 -62.74 7.55 -21.27
N GLN A 627 -63.78 7.36 -20.47
CA GLN A 627 -65.14 7.85 -20.73
C GLN A 627 -65.37 9.31 -20.29
N GLY A 628 -64.35 9.97 -19.75
CA GLY A 628 -64.42 11.37 -19.28
C GLY A 628 -65.05 11.54 -17.90
N ILE A 629 -65.32 10.44 -17.19
CA ILE A 629 -65.96 10.41 -15.87
C ILE A 629 -64.87 10.42 -14.79
N LYS A 630 -64.69 11.57 -14.11
CA LYS A 630 -63.63 11.78 -13.10
C LYS A 630 -64.06 11.50 -11.66
N ASP A 631 -65.35 11.29 -11.42
CA ASP A 631 -65.96 11.14 -10.09
C ASP A 631 -66.18 9.67 -9.69
N PHE A 632 -65.47 8.70 -10.29
CA PHE A 632 -65.60 7.29 -9.94
C PHE A 632 -65.04 6.99 -8.54
N THR A 633 -65.83 6.31 -7.71
CA THR A 633 -65.43 5.87 -6.36
C THR A 633 -65.87 4.44 -6.07
N CYS A 634 -65.00 3.70 -5.38
CA CYS A 634 -65.28 2.39 -4.81
C CYS A 634 -65.49 2.56 -3.29
N SER A 635 -66.60 2.07 -2.76
CA SER A 635 -66.87 2.00 -1.33
C SER A 635 -66.97 0.54 -0.88
N PHE A 636 -66.58 0.29 0.36
CA PHE A 636 -66.72 -1.02 0.99
C PHE A 636 -67.63 -0.84 2.21
N SER A 637 -68.81 -1.45 2.17
CA SER A 637 -69.83 -1.31 3.21
C SER A 637 -69.82 -2.45 4.24
N GLY A 638 -68.94 -3.44 4.07
CA GLY A 638 -68.76 -4.56 5.00
C GLY A 638 -67.82 -4.24 6.18
N PRO A 639 -67.78 -5.11 7.21
CA PRO A 639 -66.73 -5.06 8.22
C PRO A 639 -65.37 -5.39 7.56
N VAL A 640 -64.33 -4.65 7.91
CA VAL A 640 -62.97 -4.94 7.46
C VAL A 640 -62.58 -6.34 7.97
N PRO A 641 -62.04 -7.24 7.13
CA PRO A 641 -61.64 -8.60 7.49
C PRO A 641 -60.38 -8.60 8.37
N LEU A 642 -60.52 -8.12 9.61
CA LEU A 642 -59.43 -8.01 10.57
C LEU A 642 -59.06 -9.36 11.19
N GLN A 643 -60.01 -10.29 11.28
CA GLN A 643 -59.76 -11.60 11.90
C GLN A 643 -58.77 -12.40 11.06
N GLU A 644 -59.05 -12.58 9.76
CA GLU A 644 -58.16 -13.28 8.84
C GLU A 644 -56.79 -12.59 8.74
N TYR A 645 -56.77 -11.25 8.80
CA TYR A 645 -55.54 -10.47 8.82
C TYR A 645 -54.70 -10.72 10.08
N PHE A 646 -55.32 -10.76 11.27
CA PHE A 646 -54.60 -11.05 12.52
C PHE A 646 -54.11 -12.49 12.57
N GLU A 647 -54.86 -13.46 12.03
CA GLU A 647 -54.40 -14.84 11.90
C GLU A 647 -53.10 -14.93 11.08
N LEU A 648 -52.97 -14.17 9.99
CA LEU A 648 -51.73 -14.10 9.19
C LEU A 648 -50.58 -13.40 9.94
N ILE A 649 -50.89 -12.35 10.70
CA ILE A 649 -49.88 -11.68 11.54
C ILE A 649 -49.35 -12.63 12.61
N ASP A 650 -50.22 -13.37 13.29
CA ASP A 650 -49.84 -14.31 14.33
C ASP A 650 -49.01 -15.46 13.74
N GLN A 651 -49.39 -15.99 12.58
CA GLN A 651 -48.59 -17.00 11.86
C GLN A 651 -47.20 -16.47 11.48
N HIS A 652 -47.12 -15.26 10.92
CA HIS A 652 -45.83 -14.63 10.59
C HIS A 652 -44.99 -14.38 11.85
N PHE A 653 -45.62 -13.95 12.95
CA PHE A 653 -44.94 -13.73 14.22
C PHE A 653 -44.39 -15.04 14.80
N GLU A 654 -45.14 -16.13 14.76
CA GLU A 654 -44.66 -17.45 15.19
C GLU A 654 -43.48 -17.95 14.33
N LEU A 655 -43.50 -17.73 13.02
CA LEU A 655 -42.36 -18.02 12.15
C LEU A 655 -41.12 -17.19 12.54
N ARG A 656 -41.28 -15.89 12.82
CA ARG A 656 -40.18 -15.04 13.31
C ARG A 656 -39.63 -15.51 14.65
N LEU A 657 -40.50 -15.88 15.59
CA LEU A 657 -40.08 -16.44 16.89
C LEU A 657 -39.30 -17.74 16.70
N ASN A 658 -39.72 -18.59 15.76
CA ASN A 658 -39.00 -19.82 15.45
C ASN A 658 -37.65 -19.54 14.78
N GLY A 659 -37.57 -18.58 13.87
CA GLY A 659 -36.32 -18.10 13.28
C GLY A 659 -35.32 -17.62 14.34
N GLU A 660 -35.78 -16.83 15.32
CA GLU A 660 -34.95 -16.36 16.44
C GLU A 660 -34.48 -17.52 17.33
N LYS A 661 -35.33 -18.52 17.60
CA LYS A 661 -34.94 -19.74 18.32
C LYS A 661 -33.84 -20.51 17.59
N TYR A 662 -33.96 -20.70 16.27
CA TYR A 662 -32.95 -21.38 15.46
C TYR A 662 -31.65 -20.60 15.37
N GLU A 663 -31.72 -19.27 15.25
CA GLU A 663 -30.54 -18.40 15.27
C GLU A 663 -29.79 -18.50 16.61
N ALA A 664 -30.49 -18.48 17.74
CA ALA A 664 -29.89 -18.66 19.06
C ALA A 664 -29.21 -20.03 19.20
N LEU A 665 -29.87 -21.11 18.75
CA LEU A 665 -29.31 -22.46 18.76
C LEU A 665 -28.04 -22.56 17.89
N LEU A 666 -28.08 -21.98 16.68
CA LEU A 666 -26.95 -21.96 15.77
C LEU A 666 -25.77 -21.16 16.36
N SER A 667 -26.07 -20.04 17.02
CA SER A 667 -25.08 -19.22 17.72
C SER A 667 -24.38 -20.01 18.84
N GLU A 668 -25.15 -20.73 19.68
CA GLU A 668 -24.58 -21.61 20.70
C GLU A 668 -23.67 -22.70 20.10
N ARG A 669 -24.11 -23.36 19.03
CA ARG A 669 -23.31 -24.39 18.34
C ARG A 669 -22.06 -23.82 17.69
N ALA A 670 -22.14 -22.62 17.12
CA ALA A 670 -20.98 -21.94 16.56
C ALA A 670 -19.94 -21.57 17.65
N VAL A 671 -20.40 -21.15 18.83
CA VAL A 671 -19.51 -20.90 19.98
C VAL A 671 -18.82 -22.19 20.42
N GLN A 672 -19.55 -23.29 20.54
CA GLN A 672 -18.99 -24.60 20.86
C GLN A 672 -17.96 -25.06 19.82
N PHE A 673 -18.29 -24.93 18.53
CA PHE A 673 -17.39 -25.28 17.43
C PHE A 673 -16.08 -24.49 17.50
N ARG A 674 -16.17 -23.17 17.71
CA ARG A 674 -14.99 -22.29 17.87
C ARG A 674 -14.16 -22.64 19.11
N ALA A 675 -14.80 -23.03 20.21
CA ALA A 675 -14.10 -23.46 21.42
C ALA A 675 -13.28 -24.74 21.17
N ILE A 676 -13.87 -25.73 20.49
CA ILE A 676 -13.19 -26.98 20.11
C ILE A 676 -12.01 -26.68 19.18
N GLN A 677 -12.20 -25.83 18.16
CA GLN A 677 -11.12 -25.42 17.25
C GLN A 677 -9.95 -24.75 17.99
N ARG A 678 -10.23 -23.82 18.92
CA ARG A 678 -9.18 -23.17 19.73
C ARG A 678 -8.40 -24.18 20.57
N LEU A 679 -9.08 -25.17 21.13
CA LEU A 679 -8.45 -26.22 21.92
C LEU A 679 -7.56 -27.11 21.04
N LEU A 680 -8.03 -27.51 19.85
CA LEU A 680 -7.25 -28.26 18.86
C LEU A 680 -6.02 -27.49 18.40
N LEU A 681 -6.14 -26.20 18.07
CA LEU A 681 -4.99 -25.36 17.69
C LEU A 681 -3.93 -25.27 18.80
N THR A 682 -4.36 -25.18 20.06
CA THR A 682 -3.45 -25.18 21.21
C THR A 682 -2.69 -26.51 21.31
N ARG A 683 -3.37 -27.64 21.07
CA ARG A 683 -2.77 -28.98 21.07
C ARG A 683 -1.83 -29.18 19.88
N PHE A 684 -2.18 -28.71 18.69
CA PHE A 684 -1.32 -28.81 17.49
C PHE A 684 -0.06 -27.96 17.57
N LYS A 685 -0.07 -26.88 18.38
CA LYS A 685 1.12 -26.07 18.64
C LYS A 685 2.13 -26.77 19.54
N ASP A 686 1.70 -27.76 20.31
CA ASP A 686 2.58 -28.48 21.24
C ASP A 686 3.52 -29.43 20.48
N LYS A 687 4.81 -29.42 20.84
CA LYS A 687 5.84 -30.25 20.17
C LYS A 687 5.76 -31.70 20.61
N THR A 688 5.17 -31.97 21.77
CA THR A 688 4.93 -33.34 22.25
C THR A 688 3.55 -33.81 21.81
N PRO A 689 3.43 -34.95 21.09
CA PRO A 689 2.14 -35.44 20.62
C PRO A 689 1.28 -35.86 21.81
N THR A 690 0.34 -35.00 22.20
CA THR A 690 -0.72 -35.36 23.14
C THR A 690 -1.86 -36.00 22.37
N PRO A 691 -2.41 -37.15 22.81
CA PRO A 691 -3.57 -37.76 22.16
C PRO A 691 -4.73 -36.76 22.14
N LEU A 692 -5.41 -36.65 21.00
CA LEU A 692 -6.49 -35.69 20.77
C LEU A 692 -7.77 -36.00 21.57
N GLN A 693 -7.80 -37.11 22.34
CA GLN A 693 -8.90 -37.49 23.24
C GLN A 693 -10.29 -37.32 22.60
N ASN A 694 -10.45 -37.77 21.35
CA ASN A 694 -11.69 -37.72 20.58
C ASN A 694 -12.21 -36.30 20.24
N LEU A 695 -11.39 -35.25 20.40
CA LEU A 695 -11.76 -33.86 20.03
C LEU A 695 -12.03 -33.70 18.53
N ASP A 696 -11.42 -34.54 17.69
CA ASP A 696 -11.70 -34.66 16.27
C ASP A 696 -13.12 -35.17 15.99
N THR A 697 -13.56 -36.21 16.71
CA THR A 697 -14.93 -36.71 16.60
C THR A 697 -15.95 -35.72 17.14
N LEU A 698 -15.60 -34.97 18.20
CA LEU A 698 -16.45 -33.91 18.74
C LEU A 698 -16.58 -32.76 17.74
N LEU A 699 -15.50 -32.40 17.05
CA LEU A 699 -15.51 -31.37 16.02
C LEU A 699 -16.44 -31.75 14.86
N ASP A 700 -16.36 -32.98 14.34
CA ASP A 700 -17.24 -33.47 13.27
C ASP A 700 -18.71 -33.51 13.73
N GLY A 701 -18.96 -33.97 14.96
CA GLY A 701 -20.29 -33.96 15.56
C GLY A 701 -20.89 -32.55 15.64
N THR A 702 -20.13 -31.57 16.13
CA THR A 702 -20.60 -30.17 16.20
C THR A 702 -20.73 -29.55 14.81
N TYR A 703 -19.85 -29.89 13.87
CA TYR A 703 -19.94 -29.41 12.49
C TYR A 703 -21.25 -29.83 11.81
N ARG A 704 -21.61 -31.12 11.92
CA ARG A 704 -22.87 -31.64 11.37
C ARG A 704 -24.09 -30.99 12.02
N GLN A 705 -24.03 -30.70 13.31
CA GLN A 705 -25.11 -29.99 14.02
C GLN A 705 -25.26 -28.54 13.53
N VAL A 706 -24.15 -27.82 13.32
CA VAL A 706 -24.17 -26.46 12.76
C VAL A 706 -24.77 -26.48 11.35
N PHE A 707 -24.37 -27.45 10.52
CA PHE A 707 -24.89 -27.57 9.16
C PHE A 707 -26.39 -27.88 9.13
N ALA A 708 -26.86 -28.87 9.91
CA ALA A 708 -28.27 -29.21 10.00
C ALA A 708 -29.13 -28.04 10.53
N GLN A 709 -28.63 -27.30 11.52
CA GLN A 709 -29.34 -26.11 12.01
C GLN A 709 -29.36 -24.97 10.99
N GLY A 710 -28.30 -24.81 10.20
CA GLY A 710 -28.26 -23.85 9.09
C GLY A 710 -29.27 -24.18 7.98
N GLU A 711 -29.44 -25.46 7.64
CA GLU A 711 -30.49 -25.89 6.71
C GLU A 711 -31.89 -25.61 7.26
N HIS A 712 -32.15 -25.92 8.53
CA HIS A 712 -33.44 -25.63 9.17
C HIS A 712 -33.75 -24.13 9.20
N TRP A 713 -32.75 -23.28 9.45
CA TRP A 713 -32.91 -21.82 9.44
C TRP A 713 -33.22 -21.26 8.04
N ASN A 714 -32.65 -21.83 6.97
CA ASN A 714 -32.97 -21.42 5.60
C ASN A 714 -34.38 -21.82 5.14
N ILE A 715 -34.98 -22.84 5.79
CA ILE A 715 -36.31 -23.35 5.45
C ILE A 715 -37.43 -22.61 6.23
N THR A 716 -37.09 -22.01 7.37
CA THR A 716 -38.01 -21.22 8.22
C THR A 716 -37.94 -19.74 7.90
#